data_AF-A0A0C1N8S8-F1
#
_entry.id   AF-A0A0C1N8S8-F1
#
_cell.length_a   1.000
_cell.length_b   1.000
_cell.length_c   1.000
_cell.angle_alpha   90.00
_cell.angle_beta   90.00
_cell.angle_gamma   90.00
#
_symmetry.space_group_name_H-M   'P 1'
#
loop_
_entity.id
_entity.type
_entity.pdbx_description
1 polymer ?
#
loop_
_entity_poly.entity_id
_entity_poly.type
_entity_poly.pdbx_seq_one_letter_code
_entity_poly.pdbx_strand_id
1 'polypeptide(L)'
;MTNISVDIKEYLTSSFPFLHLSEKTLNNLQKKFQFLRYRMGQTIAKREALPEQISIICQGQARLLGYDPRSGKPDTLMLLQPGEVIGWVSHVRDVACETAIASTEVICLNLPATDFLSLMKQESAFAEALQSRISLTELYELLGEELNRRADGNTDLLKLTRTAWETAVVQTFPMGRSSLIPGNGEDRLWLVSGSSHTKFPVGSPVDLNANTKLPLHGNLRLVGVPKYLLPASIIPVTTSTTADSWASDIPYASEIVAKPAISKQSQREKYPYIRARGPIDATLACFQMLSQYFNMPFRRDMLRRVLTKQQENAGSLSLQFCGAVAELMGLTTQIVKIPASAVSRLQPPVMISWQDTFAVIYKTSPQELLIAVPEMGLVRRKSRDFAETWGTEGEVLLLQPTKHTPKSRFGLSWFVPSLRRYRKVLIEVLIASIVVQIFGLVNPLATQVIIDKVIVGNSPDTLEVFGIFLIVVSIVEAILSNVRTHLFVDTTNRIDLSLGSEVINHLLRLPLSYFDRRPVGELATRINELEHIRSFLTGTALTVVMDAVFSVIYIAVMAIYSWVLTLVALVTVPLFALLNLLVSPIMRRQLHEKAERNAETHSYLVEVMAGMQTVKAQNLELRSRWQWQERYARYISAGFKTISTQTTAGSLSNFLNKLSTLLVLWVGAYLVLNGQLTLGQLIAFRIISNYVTSPLLRLVQLWQNFQETALSLQRLSDILDTPQEEEQGEHQNILMPAIEGHVCYQNVSFSFRPNSPMQLCNINVEFPRGSFIGVVGQSGSGKSTMLKLLPRLYEPVSGKILIDGYDISKVELYSLRRQIGVVLQDTLLFDGTIRENIALAYPDASDEEIIAAAKVAYAHDFIMSLPNGYNTQVGERGSGLSGGQRQRVAIARTVLQNPQLLILDEATSALDYNAEAQVCRNLAEAFKDKTVFFITHRLTTIRNADVILMMDKGAIVEQGTHEELMSLKGYYYCLYKQQEKG
;
A
#
# COMPACT_ATOMS: atom_id res chain seq x y z
N MET A 1 51.81 9.83 6.42
CA MET A 1 52.23 9.87 5.00
C MET A 1 53.34 8.85 4.83
N THR A 2 53.03 7.65 4.33
CA THR A 2 54.04 6.69 3.88
C THR A 2 54.35 7.02 2.42
N ASN A 3 55.57 7.50 2.14
CA ASN A 3 56.04 7.80 0.79
C ASN A 3 56.16 6.50 -0.01
N ILE A 4 55.15 6.21 -0.83
CA ILE A 4 55.19 5.13 -1.81
C ILE A 4 55.66 5.76 -3.12
N SER A 5 56.94 5.57 -3.47
CA SER A 5 57.50 5.94 -4.77
C SER A 5 57.20 4.84 -5.79
N VAL A 6 55.92 4.62 -6.12
CA VAL A 6 55.54 3.75 -7.24
C VAL A 6 55.52 4.63 -8.49
N ASP A 7 56.35 4.28 -9.47
CA ASP A 7 56.27 4.90 -10.79
C ASP A 7 54.98 4.45 -11.48
N ILE A 8 53.99 5.34 -11.46
CA ILE A 8 52.65 5.09 -12.01
C ILE A 8 52.74 4.70 -13.49
N LYS A 9 53.73 5.22 -14.23
CA LYS A 9 53.87 4.96 -15.67
C LYS A 9 54.25 3.49 -15.91
N GLU A 10 55.24 2.97 -15.19
CA GLU A 10 55.70 1.59 -15.29
C GLU A 10 54.57 0.60 -14.94
N TYR A 11 53.82 0.91 -13.87
CA TYR A 11 52.74 0.07 -13.40
C TYR A 11 51.56 -0.02 -14.39
N LEU A 12 51.18 1.12 -14.98
CA LEU A 12 50.13 1.16 -16.01
C LEU A 12 50.54 0.42 -17.28
N THR A 13 51.81 0.51 -17.70
CA THR A 13 52.31 -0.24 -18.86
C THR A 13 52.36 -1.76 -18.66
N SER A 14 52.42 -2.23 -17.41
CA SER A 14 52.37 -3.67 -17.07
C SER A 14 50.96 -4.21 -16.77
N SER A 15 49.97 -3.34 -16.56
CA SER A 15 48.63 -3.73 -16.10
C SER A 15 47.61 -3.76 -17.24
N PHE A 16 46.84 -4.85 -17.37
CA PHE A 16 45.67 -4.87 -18.26
C PHE A 16 44.55 -4.02 -17.66
N PRO A 17 43.79 -3.22 -18.43
CA PRO A 17 43.83 -3.04 -19.88
C PRO A 17 44.79 -1.93 -20.37
N PHE A 18 45.47 -1.23 -19.47
CA PHE A 18 46.18 0.02 -19.76
C PHE A 18 47.46 -0.15 -20.60
N LEU A 19 47.99 -1.38 -20.70
CA LEU A 19 49.11 -1.72 -21.59
C LEU A 19 48.85 -1.48 -23.09
N HIS A 20 47.59 -1.35 -23.51
CA HIS A 20 47.21 -1.08 -24.92
C HIS A 20 47.08 0.41 -25.25
N LEU A 21 47.40 1.32 -24.32
CA LEU A 21 47.29 2.76 -24.53
C LEU A 21 48.58 3.36 -25.10
N SER A 22 48.44 4.41 -25.93
CA SER A 22 49.60 5.15 -26.45
C SER A 22 50.32 5.94 -25.34
N GLU A 23 51.64 6.14 -25.47
CA GLU A 23 52.45 6.86 -24.45
C GLU A 23 51.93 8.28 -24.15
N LYS A 24 51.37 8.95 -25.16
CA LYS A 24 50.79 10.29 -25.02
C LYS A 24 49.53 10.27 -24.13
N THR A 25 48.71 9.23 -24.26
CA THR A 25 47.48 9.05 -23.47
C THR A 25 47.81 8.65 -22.03
N LEU A 26 48.82 7.78 -21.82
CA LEU A 26 49.32 7.40 -20.49
C LEU A 26 49.81 8.61 -19.67
N ASN A 27 50.57 9.52 -20.28
CA ASN A 27 51.06 10.73 -19.61
C ASN A 27 49.92 11.68 -19.16
N ASN A 28 48.83 11.74 -19.93
CA ASN A 28 47.66 12.54 -19.56
C ASN A 28 46.82 11.87 -18.45
N LEU A 29 46.76 10.54 -18.44
CA LEU A 29 46.03 9.78 -17.44
C LEU A 29 46.68 9.80 -16.06
N GLN A 30 48.01 9.88 -15.99
CA GLN A 30 48.75 9.93 -14.73
C GLN A 30 48.23 11.00 -13.77
N LYS A 31 47.74 12.14 -14.27
CA LYS A 31 47.21 13.25 -13.47
C LYS A 31 45.78 13.03 -12.94
N LYS A 32 45.06 12.04 -13.47
CA LYS A 32 43.66 11.76 -13.15
C LYS A 32 43.47 10.63 -12.12
N PHE A 33 44.52 9.82 -11.92
CA PHE A 33 44.49 8.73 -10.96
C PHE A 33 44.62 9.24 -9.52
N GLN A 34 43.85 8.63 -8.62
CA GLN A 34 43.91 8.92 -7.19
C GLN A 34 44.26 7.66 -6.40
N PHE A 35 45.18 7.77 -5.44
CA PHE A 35 45.47 6.67 -4.53
C PHE A 35 44.40 6.59 -3.44
N LEU A 36 43.71 5.46 -3.35
CA LEU A 36 42.78 5.16 -2.27
C LEU A 36 43.27 3.96 -1.48
N ARG A 37 43.22 4.07 -0.15
CA ARG A 37 43.60 3.02 0.79
C ARG A 37 42.35 2.36 1.36
N TYR A 38 42.25 1.06 1.18
CA TYR A 38 41.15 0.21 1.65
C TYR A 38 41.65 -0.65 2.81
N ARG A 39 40.90 -0.64 3.92
CA ARG A 39 41.21 -1.48 5.09
C ARG A 39 40.80 -2.92 4.82
N MET A 40 41.43 -3.87 5.51
CA MET A 40 41.00 -5.27 5.48
C MET A 40 39.48 -5.38 5.78
N GLY A 41 38.77 -6.16 4.95
CA GLY A 41 37.32 -6.32 5.01
C GLY A 41 36.52 -5.21 4.31
N GLN A 42 37.15 -4.13 3.86
CA GLN A 42 36.47 -3.05 3.15
C GLN A 42 36.19 -3.45 1.69
N THR A 43 34.94 -3.26 1.26
CA THR A 43 34.53 -3.52 -0.13
C THR A 43 35.10 -2.47 -1.08
N ILE A 44 35.73 -2.94 -2.16
CA ILE A 44 36.29 -2.13 -3.24
C ILE A 44 35.25 -1.93 -4.35
N ALA A 45 34.52 -2.99 -4.72
CA ALA A 45 33.41 -2.99 -5.67
C ALA A 45 32.26 -3.89 -5.17
N LYS A 46 31.01 -3.53 -5.47
CA LYS A 46 29.79 -4.22 -5.04
C LYS A 46 28.95 -4.66 -6.23
N ARG A 47 28.37 -5.87 -6.17
CA ARG A 47 27.51 -6.42 -7.23
C ARG A 47 26.25 -5.59 -7.48
N GLU A 48 25.69 -4.92 -6.47
CA GLU A 48 24.38 -4.24 -6.62
C GLU A 48 24.44 -2.89 -7.35
N ALA A 49 25.64 -2.36 -7.65
CA ALA A 49 25.80 -1.04 -8.26
C ALA A 49 26.98 -0.99 -9.24
N LEU A 50 26.81 -0.25 -10.34
CA LEU A 50 27.92 0.01 -11.27
C LEU A 50 29.04 0.76 -10.53
N PRO A 51 30.30 0.27 -10.59
CA PRO A 51 31.41 0.92 -9.90
C PRO A 51 31.61 2.37 -10.37
N GLU A 52 31.61 3.35 -9.46
CA GLU A 52 31.85 4.76 -9.84
C GLU A 52 33.31 5.01 -10.31
N GLN A 53 34.20 4.07 -10.03
CA GLN A 53 35.63 4.13 -10.32
C GLN A 53 36.19 2.74 -10.59
N ILE A 54 37.24 2.67 -11.41
CA ILE A 54 38.01 1.47 -11.68
C ILE A 54 39.28 1.51 -10.85
N SER A 55 39.54 0.43 -10.12
CA SER A 55 40.60 0.37 -9.13
C SER A 55 41.66 -0.63 -9.57
N ILE A 56 42.92 -0.22 -9.61
CA ILE A 56 44.08 -1.08 -9.89
C ILE A 56 44.81 -1.34 -8.58
N ILE A 57 45.05 -2.60 -8.23
CA ILE A 57 45.75 -2.94 -6.97
C ILE A 57 47.25 -2.59 -7.10
N CYS A 58 47.76 -1.68 -6.28
CA CYS A 58 49.19 -1.35 -6.22
C CYS A 58 49.92 -2.12 -5.11
N GLN A 59 49.25 -2.31 -3.97
CA GLN A 59 49.83 -3.01 -2.83
C GLN A 59 48.72 -3.70 -2.04
N GLY A 60 49.01 -4.89 -1.50
CA GLY A 60 48.03 -5.71 -0.79
C GLY A 60 47.25 -6.66 -1.70
N GLN A 61 46.30 -7.38 -1.13
CA GLN A 61 45.49 -8.39 -1.81
C GLN A 61 44.00 -8.17 -1.56
N ALA A 62 43.17 -8.44 -2.58
CA ALA A 62 41.72 -8.41 -2.49
C ALA A 62 41.10 -9.74 -2.93
N ARG A 63 40.02 -10.17 -2.31
CA ARG A 63 39.24 -11.34 -2.75
C ARG A 63 38.14 -10.91 -3.71
N LEU A 64 38.07 -11.57 -4.87
CA LEU A 64 36.97 -11.48 -5.81
C LEU A 64 35.91 -12.51 -5.42
N LEU A 65 34.67 -12.06 -5.23
CA LEU A 65 33.56 -12.90 -4.77
C LEU A 65 32.53 -13.11 -5.89
N GLY A 66 32.03 -14.34 -5.98
CA GLY A 66 30.91 -14.75 -6.82
C GLY A 66 29.77 -15.22 -5.92
N TYR A 67 28.53 -15.05 -6.38
CA TYR A 67 27.35 -15.42 -5.60
C TYR A 67 26.57 -16.45 -6.39
N ASP A 68 26.45 -17.67 -5.88
CA ASP A 68 25.68 -18.72 -6.52
C ASP A 68 24.18 -18.39 -6.39
N PRO A 69 23.42 -18.20 -7.49
CA PRO A 69 21.99 -17.92 -7.43
C PRO A 69 21.19 -19.05 -6.76
N ARG A 70 21.72 -20.27 -6.68
CA ARG A 70 21.08 -21.43 -6.04
C ARG A 70 21.20 -21.41 -4.52
N SER A 71 22.33 -20.91 -3.97
CA SER A 71 22.64 -20.98 -2.53
C SER A 71 22.65 -19.62 -1.82
N GLY A 72 22.80 -18.52 -2.57
CA GLY A 72 22.92 -17.16 -2.04
C GLY A 72 24.20 -16.89 -1.24
N LYS A 73 25.09 -17.87 -1.05
CA LYS A 73 26.36 -17.72 -0.33
C LYS A 73 27.46 -17.19 -1.27
N PRO A 74 28.35 -16.30 -0.78
CA PRO A 74 29.48 -15.83 -1.57
C PRO A 74 30.62 -16.86 -1.59
N ASP A 75 31.00 -17.29 -2.78
CA ASP A 75 32.21 -18.06 -3.01
C ASP A 75 33.39 -17.15 -3.36
N THR A 76 34.57 -17.49 -2.84
CA THR A 76 35.80 -16.80 -3.22
C THR A 76 36.30 -17.34 -4.55
N LEU A 77 36.11 -16.55 -5.60
CA LEU A 77 36.47 -16.89 -6.97
C LEU A 77 38.00 -16.93 -7.15
N MET A 78 38.65 -15.84 -6.76
CA MET A 78 40.09 -15.63 -6.92
C MET A 78 40.60 -14.60 -5.89
N LEU A 79 41.88 -14.71 -5.53
CA LEU A 79 42.56 -13.74 -4.68
C LEU A 79 43.45 -12.84 -5.57
N LEU A 80 43.00 -11.61 -5.79
CA LEU A 80 43.59 -10.60 -6.66
C LEU A 80 44.91 -10.09 -6.08
N GLN A 81 45.93 -10.05 -6.93
CA GLN A 81 47.29 -9.62 -6.62
C GLN A 81 47.54 -8.18 -7.13
N PRO A 82 48.64 -7.53 -6.70
CA PRO A 82 49.06 -6.26 -7.27
C PRO A 82 49.18 -6.34 -8.80
N GLY A 83 48.55 -5.39 -9.50
CA GLY A 83 48.43 -5.33 -10.97
C GLY A 83 47.03 -5.67 -11.51
N GLU A 84 46.19 -6.34 -10.71
CA GLU A 84 44.81 -6.67 -11.10
C GLU A 84 43.88 -5.46 -11.05
N VAL A 85 42.92 -5.43 -11.99
CA VAL A 85 41.99 -4.32 -12.18
C VAL A 85 40.57 -4.73 -11.84
N ILE A 86 39.94 -3.95 -10.97
CA ILE A 86 38.61 -4.17 -10.42
C ILE A 86 37.64 -3.13 -10.98
N GLY A 87 36.46 -3.57 -11.38
CA GLY A 87 35.31 -2.75 -11.74
C GLY A 87 35.07 -2.60 -13.23
N TRP A 88 35.99 -3.07 -14.08
CA TRP A 88 35.91 -2.87 -15.53
C TRP A 88 34.82 -3.71 -16.20
N VAL A 89 34.59 -4.95 -15.76
CA VAL A 89 33.63 -5.86 -16.41
C VAL A 89 32.19 -5.36 -16.30
N SER A 90 31.86 -4.71 -15.18
CA SER A 90 30.53 -4.14 -14.96
C SER A 90 30.20 -3.03 -15.97
N HIS A 91 31.21 -2.24 -16.38
CA HIS A 91 31.05 -1.21 -17.41
C HIS A 91 31.07 -1.76 -18.84
N VAL A 92 31.82 -2.85 -19.10
CA VAL A 92 31.83 -3.51 -20.41
C VAL A 92 30.49 -4.22 -20.69
N ARG A 93 29.86 -4.79 -19.65
CA ARG A 93 28.54 -5.46 -19.73
C ARG A 93 27.35 -4.50 -19.62
N ASP A 94 27.58 -3.28 -19.14
CA ASP A 94 26.55 -2.32 -18.70
C ASP A 94 25.57 -2.90 -17.66
N VAL A 95 26.08 -3.84 -16.85
CA VAL A 95 25.35 -4.55 -15.78
C VAL A 95 26.31 -4.78 -14.63
N ALA A 96 25.90 -4.39 -13.41
CA ALA A 96 26.71 -4.58 -12.22
C ALA A 96 26.81 -6.07 -11.87
N CYS A 97 28.05 -6.59 -11.76
CA CYS A 97 28.29 -8.00 -11.50
C CYS A 97 29.47 -8.29 -10.57
N GLU A 98 30.35 -7.31 -10.34
CA GLU A 98 31.64 -7.55 -9.69
C GLU A 98 31.61 -7.20 -8.20
N THR A 99 32.02 -8.14 -7.34
CA THR A 99 32.25 -7.88 -5.90
C THR A 99 33.69 -8.18 -5.53
N ALA A 100 34.39 -7.18 -5.00
CA ALA A 100 35.76 -7.32 -4.53
C ALA A 100 35.91 -6.73 -3.13
N ILE A 101 36.55 -7.45 -2.22
CA ILE A 101 36.78 -7.04 -0.83
C ILE A 101 38.26 -7.12 -0.52
N ALA A 102 38.81 -6.10 0.14
CA ALA A 102 40.21 -6.10 0.57
C ALA A 102 40.48 -7.22 1.59
N SER A 103 41.39 -8.15 1.27
CA SER A 103 41.79 -9.27 2.13
C SER A 103 42.93 -8.88 3.08
N THR A 104 43.79 -7.96 2.64
CA THR A 104 44.74 -7.25 3.50
C THR A 104 44.41 -5.76 3.48
N GLU A 105 45.26 -4.93 4.08
CA GLU A 105 45.24 -3.52 3.72
C GLU A 105 45.69 -3.37 2.26
N VAL A 106 44.86 -2.72 1.44
CA VAL A 106 45.05 -2.59 0.00
C VAL A 106 45.18 -1.11 -0.37
N ILE A 107 46.15 -0.79 -1.20
CA ILE A 107 46.27 0.53 -1.82
C ILE A 107 45.97 0.35 -3.31
N CYS A 108 44.94 1.05 -3.78
CA CYS A 108 44.55 1.05 -5.18
C CYS A 108 44.82 2.40 -5.84
N LEU A 109 45.17 2.34 -7.12
CA LEU A 109 45.15 3.47 -8.04
C LEU A 109 43.77 3.52 -8.71
N ASN A 110 43.03 4.59 -8.49
CA ASN A 110 41.62 4.68 -8.88
C ASN A 110 41.41 5.69 -10.01
N LEU A 111 40.71 5.26 -11.06
CA LEU A 111 40.29 6.09 -12.19
C LEU A 111 38.76 6.27 -12.13
N PRO A 112 38.23 7.50 -12.22
CA PRO A 112 36.79 7.72 -12.36
C PRO A 112 36.22 6.97 -13.57
N ALA A 113 35.05 6.33 -13.41
CA ALA A 113 34.43 5.55 -14.48
C ALA A 113 34.13 6.40 -15.73
N THR A 114 33.82 7.69 -15.56
CA THR A 114 33.61 8.64 -16.67
C THR A 114 34.85 8.78 -17.56
N ASP A 115 36.03 8.82 -16.95
CA ASP A 115 37.29 8.89 -17.70
C ASP A 115 37.60 7.55 -18.37
N PHE A 116 37.36 6.43 -17.71
CA PHE A 116 37.51 5.10 -18.31
C PHE A 116 36.60 4.90 -19.54
N LEU A 117 35.33 5.28 -19.45
CA LEU A 117 34.38 5.22 -20.56
C LEU A 117 34.80 6.16 -21.72
N SER A 118 35.44 7.29 -21.41
CA SER A 118 36.00 8.17 -22.43
C SER A 118 37.18 7.53 -23.16
N LEU A 119 38.03 6.77 -22.46
CA LEU A 119 39.14 6.01 -23.06
C LEU A 119 38.63 4.92 -24.00
N MET A 120 37.61 4.16 -23.57
CA MET A 120 36.98 3.15 -24.43
C MET A 120 36.39 3.73 -25.73
N LYS A 121 36.03 5.02 -25.76
CA LYS A 121 35.54 5.68 -26.97
C LYS A 121 36.66 6.24 -27.85
N GLN A 122 37.79 6.63 -27.25
CA GLN A 122 38.88 7.32 -27.94
C GLN A 122 39.93 6.37 -28.51
N GLU A 123 40.18 5.23 -27.85
CA GLU A 123 41.25 4.29 -28.20
C GLU A 123 40.63 2.92 -28.55
N SER A 124 40.53 2.62 -29.85
CA SER A 124 39.85 1.39 -30.32
C SER A 124 40.55 0.11 -29.88
N ALA A 125 41.89 0.08 -29.87
CA ALA A 125 42.67 -1.07 -29.42
C ALA A 125 42.43 -1.41 -27.93
N PHE A 126 42.23 -0.39 -27.10
CA PHE A 126 41.91 -0.54 -25.68
C PHE A 126 40.49 -1.11 -25.47
N ALA A 127 39.53 -0.63 -26.26
CA ALA A 127 38.16 -1.13 -26.23
C ALA A 127 38.07 -2.59 -26.72
N GLU A 128 38.78 -2.94 -27.80
CA GLU A 128 38.82 -4.31 -28.33
C GLU A 128 39.41 -5.29 -27.31
N ALA A 129 40.52 -4.94 -26.66
CA ALA A 129 41.15 -5.77 -25.63
C ALA A 129 40.24 -6.05 -24.41
N LEU A 130 39.41 -5.07 -24.03
CA LEU A 130 38.40 -5.24 -22.98
C LEU A 130 37.21 -6.08 -23.44
N GLN A 131 36.79 -5.92 -24.69
CA GLN A 131 35.66 -6.65 -25.25
C GLN A 131 35.99 -8.11 -25.56
N SER A 132 37.26 -8.46 -25.80
CA SER A 132 37.71 -9.82 -26.09
C SER A 132 38.06 -10.65 -24.85
N ARG A 133 38.14 -10.05 -23.65
CA ARG A 133 38.51 -10.76 -22.41
C ARG A 133 37.29 -11.13 -21.58
N ILE A 134 37.29 -12.33 -20.99
CA ILE A 134 36.22 -12.84 -20.13
C ILE A 134 36.62 -12.71 -18.66
N SER A 135 35.75 -12.15 -17.84
CA SER A 135 35.92 -12.14 -16.38
C SER A 135 35.41 -13.43 -15.75
N LEU A 136 36.10 -13.92 -14.73
CA LEU A 136 35.68 -15.12 -13.99
C LEU A 136 34.34 -14.89 -13.26
N THR A 137 34.08 -13.67 -12.78
CA THR A 137 32.80 -13.31 -12.14
C THR A 137 31.64 -13.29 -13.13
N GLU A 138 31.90 -12.80 -14.35
CA GLU A 138 30.93 -12.82 -15.46
C GLU A 138 30.53 -14.26 -15.81
N LEU A 139 31.50 -15.16 -15.93
CA LEU A 139 31.24 -16.55 -16.27
C LEU A 139 30.54 -17.32 -15.13
N TYR A 140 30.94 -17.08 -13.88
CA TYR A 140 30.35 -17.70 -12.70
C TYR A 140 28.86 -17.37 -12.57
N GLU A 141 28.48 -16.11 -12.79
CA GLU A 141 27.08 -15.66 -12.75
C GLU A 141 26.24 -16.31 -13.85
N LEU A 142 26.76 -16.38 -15.08
CA LEU A 142 26.05 -16.96 -16.21
C LEU A 142 25.84 -18.47 -16.08
N LEU A 143 26.84 -19.19 -15.60
CA LEU A 143 26.73 -20.63 -15.37
C LEU A 143 25.82 -20.96 -14.18
N GLY A 144 25.83 -20.12 -13.14
CA GLY A 144 24.90 -20.25 -12.02
C GLY A 144 23.44 -20.17 -12.48
N GLU A 145 23.11 -19.18 -13.33
CA GLU A 145 21.76 -19.05 -13.89
C GLU A 145 21.38 -20.22 -14.81
N GLU A 146 22.31 -20.75 -15.59
CA GLU A 146 22.06 -21.92 -16.45
C GLU A 146 21.86 -23.21 -15.63
N LEU A 147 22.65 -23.45 -14.59
CA LEU A 147 22.45 -24.59 -13.70
C LEU A 147 21.13 -24.49 -12.93
N ASN A 148 20.78 -23.27 -12.49
CA ASN A 148 19.48 -23.00 -11.87
C ASN A 148 18.32 -23.30 -12.83
N ARG A 149 18.44 -22.88 -14.10
CA ARG A 149 17.47 -23.19 -15.16
C ARG A 149 17.35 -24.70 -15.42
N ARG A 150 18.45 -25.45 -15.31
CA ARG A 150 18.48 -26.91 -15.44
C ARG A 150 18.03 -27.64 -14.17
N ALA A 151 17.72 -26.92 -13.09
CA ALA A 151 17.42 -27.47 -11.77
C ALA A 151 18.53 -28.41 -11.23
N ASP A 152 19.78 -28.18 -11.62
CA ASP A 152 20.91 -28.97 -11.14
C ASP A 152 21.50 -28.35 -9.87
N GLY A 153 21.26 -29.02 -8.74
CA GLY A 153 21.79 -28.64 -7.43
C GLY A 153 23.11 -29.31 -7.03
N ASN A 154 23.58 -30.32 -7.77
CA ASN A 154 24.71 -31.17 -7.36
C ASN A 154 26.04 -30.71 -7.94
N THR A 155 26.02 -30.00 -9.07
CA THR A 155 27.25 -29.54 -9.73
C THR A 155 27.90 -28.38 -8.98
N ASP A 156 29.19 -28.56 -8.63
CA ASP A 156 30.06 -27.53 -8.05
C ASP A 156 30.33 -26.42 -9.08
N LEU A 157 29.66 -25.28 -8.89
CA LEU A 157 29.72 -24.13 -9.78
C LEU A 157 31.11 -23.50 -9.83
N LEU A 158 31.85 -23.48 -8.72
CA LEU A 158 33.19 -22.90 -8.68
C LEU A 158 34.17 -23.72 -9.51
N LYS A 159 34.12 -25.04 -9.36
CA LYS A 159 34.95 -25.96 -10.15
C LYS A 159 34.60 -25.89 -11.64
N LEU A 160 33.31 -25.92 -11.97
CA LEU A 160 32.85 -25.83 -13.36
C LEU A 160 33.24 -24.50 -14.01
N THR A 161 33.08 -23.38 -13.29
CA THR A 161 33.46 -22.06 -13.78
C THR A 161 34.96 -21.98 -14.09
N ARG A 162 35.82 -22.51 -13.22
CA ARG A 162 37.27 -22.50 -13.46
C ARG A 162 37.65 -23.31 -14.70
N THR A 163 37.06 -24.48 -14.90
CA THR A 163 37.29 -25.29 -16.11
C THR A 163 36.72 -24.64 -17.37
N ALA A 164 35.56 -23.99 -17.26
CA ALA A 164 34.95 -23.31 -18.39
C ALA A 164 35.72 -22.02 -18.76
N TRP A 165 36.34 -21.34 -17.80
CA TRP A 165 37.06 -20.09 -18.03
C TRP A 165 38.24 -20.25 -19.00
N GLU A 166 38.90 -21.41 -19.02
CA GLU A 166 40.00 -21.71 -19.93
C GLU A 166 39.56 -21.92 -21.39
N THR A 167 38.29 -22.27 -21.61
CA THR A 167 37.77 -22.65 -22.94
C THR A 167 36.63 -21.76 -23.44
N ALA A 168 36.13 -20.85 -22.61
CA ALA A 168 35.04 -19.93 -22.93
C ALA A 168 35.48 -18.89 -23.97
N VAL A 169 34.55 -18.53 -24.87
CA VAL A 169 34.77 -17.54 -25.92
C VAL A 169 33.75 -16.42 -25.76
N VAL A 170 34.15 -15.17 -26.00
CA VAL A 170 33.26 -14.01 -25.93
C VAL A 170 33.13 -13.34 -27.28
N GLN A 171 31.91 -12.95 -27.62
CA GLN A 171 31.61 -12.14 -28.79
C GLN A 171 30.82 -10.90 -28.36
N THR A 172 31.35 -9.73 -28.67
CA THR A 172 30.69 -8.45 -28.37
C THR A 172 30.28 -7.79 -29.69
N PHE A 173 29.01 -7.40 -29.79
CA PHE A 173 28.43 -6.77 -30.96
C PHE A 173 28.14 -5.29 -30.65
N PRO A 174 28.87 -4.34 -31.25
CA PRO A 174 28.61 -2.92 -31.06
C PRO A 174 27.33 -2.48 -31.80
N MET A 175 26.67 -1.45 -31.27
CA MET A 175 25.48 -0.85 -31.88
C MET A 175 25.68 -0.52 -33.38
N GLY A 176 24.76 -0.98 -34.24
CA GLY A 176 24.66 -0.54 -35.63
C GLY A 176 25.42 -1.35 -36.70
N ARG A 177 26.10 -2.45 -36.38
CA ARG A 177 26.65 -3.38 -37.39
C ARG A 177 25.89 -4.71 -37.38
N SER A 178 25.17 -5.03 -38.46
CA SER A 178 24.64 -6.37 -38.71
C SER A 178 25.77 -7.29 -39.16
N SER A 179 26.57 -7.80 -38.23
CA SER A 179 27.58 -8.81 -38.51
C SER A 179 26.96 -10.20 -38.52
N LEU A 180 27.08 -10.91 -39.64
CA LEU A 180 26.87 -12.35 -39.72
C LEU A 180 27.83 -13.03 -38.74
N ILE A 181 27.29 -13.87 -37.86
CA ILE A 181 28.07 -14.64 -36.90
C ILE A 181 28.73 -15.78 -37.69
N PRO A 182 30.08 -15.86 -37.78
CA PRO A 182 30.72 -17.02 -38.38
C PRO A 182 30.40 -18.23 -37.49
N GLY A 183 29.63 -19.17 -38.03
CA GLY A 183 29.35 -20.45 -37.40
C GLY A 183 30.62 -21.29 -37.37
N ASN A 184 31.46 -21.08 -36.36
CA ASN A 184 32.50 -22.05 -36.04
C ASN A 184 31.80 -23.27 -35.44
N GLY A 185 31.92 -24.41 -36.11
CA GLY A 185 31.23 -25.68 -35.84
C GLY A 185 31.62 -26.39 -34.54
N GLU A 186 31.66 -25.66 -33.43
CA GLU A 186 31.79 -26.23 -32.08
C GLU A 186 30.46 -26.10 -31.34
N ASP A 187 29.96 -27.22 -30.79
CA ASP A 187 28.71 -27.30 -30.03
C ASP A 187 28.81 -26.55 -28.69
N ARG A 188 28.61 -25.23 -28.74
CA ARG A 188 28.70 -24.29 -27.61
C ARG A 188 27.31 -23.76 -27.22
N LEU A 189 27.08 -23.60 -25.93
CA LEU A 189 25.95 -22.86 -25.36
C LEU A 189 26.32 -21.38 -25.30
N TRP A 190 25.56 -20.54 -25.99
CA TRP A 190 25.74 -19.09 -25.97
C TRP A 190 24.79 -18.44 -24.97
N LEU A 191 25.34 -17.71 -24.00
CA LEU A 191 24.60 -17.03 -22.94
C LEU A 191 24.74 -15.51 -23.08
N VAL A 192 23.64 -14.79 -22.87
CA VAL A 192 23.63 -13.32 -22.88
C VAL A 192 24.31 -12.78 -21.62
N SER A 193 25.43 -12.08 -21.79
CA SER A 193 26.21 -11.51 -20.69
C SER A 193 25.84 -10.06 -20.36
N GLY A 194 25.57 -9.24 -21.35
CA GLY A 194 25.19 -7.83 -21.17
C GLY A 194 24.08 -7.43 -22.13
N SER A 195 23.00 -6.86 -21.61
CA SER A 195 21.80 -6.48 -22.38
C SER A 195 21.22 -5.14 -21.96
N SER A 196 22.01 -4.08 -22.09
CA SER A 196 21.48 -2.72 -22.11
C SER A 196 20.53 -2.58 -23.31
N HIS A 197 19.23 -2.51 -23.05
CA HIS A 197 18.17 -2.27 -24.03
C HIS A 197 17.85 -3.40 -25.04
N THR A 198 18.05 -4.68 -24.69
CA THR A 198 17.56 -5.81 -25.52
C THR A 198 16.40 -6.57 -24.85
N LYS A 199 15.62 -7.33 -25.62
CA LYS A 199 14.52 -8.17 -25.10
C LYS A 199 14.99 -9.39 -24.30
N PHE A 200 16.29 -9.71 -24.33
CA PHE A 200 16.85 -10.90 -23.71
C PHE A 200 17.47 -10.56 -22.34
N PRO A 201 17.01 -11.16 -21.23
CA PRO A 201 17.62 -10.96 -19.93
C PRO A 201 19.02 -11.60 -19.88
N VAL A 202 19.88 -11.07 -19.01
CA VAL A 202 21.21 -11.65 -18.73
C VAL A 202 21.05 -13.11 -18.29
N GLY A 203 21.92 -13.99 -18.78
CA GLY A 203 21.87 -15.43 -18.53
C GLY A 203 20.93 -16.22 -19.45
N SER A 204 20.17 -15.58 -20.34
CA SER A 204 19.33 -16.31 -21.31
C SER A 204 20.18 -17.01 -22.39
N PRO A 205 19.79 -18.22 -22.83
CA PRO A 205 20.50 -18.94 -23.88
C PRO A 205 20.03 -18.43 -25.25
N VAL A 206 20.95 -18.35 -26.21
CA VAL A 206 20.67 -17.90 -27.57
C VAL A 206 21.14 -18.96 -28.56
N ASP A 207 20.21 -19.48 -29.36
CA ASP A 207 20.54 -20.42 -30.44
C ASP A 207 21.07 -19.66 -31.66
N LEU A 208 22.39 -19.71 -31.82
CA LEU A 208 23.10 -19.14 -32.96
C LEU A 208 23.13 -20.15 -34.12
N ASN A 209 22.03 -20.27 -34.84
CA ASN A 209 22.01 -20.97 -36.14
C ASN A 209 22.58 -20.04 -37.23
N ALA A 210 23.09 -20.62 -38.33
CA ALA A 210 23.79 -19.90 -39.41
C ALA A 210 22.99 -18.77 -40.12
N ASN A 211 21.74 -18.50 -39.72
CA ASN A 211 20.86 -17.46 -40.27
C ASN A 211 20.12 -16.59 -39.22
N THR A 212 20.50 -16.64 -37.93
CA THR A 212 19.79 -15.87 -36.89
C THR A 212 20.10 -14.37 -36.98
N LYS A 213 19.15 -13.54 -37.43
CA LYS A 213 19.22 -12.07 -37.32
C LYS A 213 18.68 -11.60 -35.97
N LEU A 214 19.55 -11.15 -35.07
CA LEU A 214 19.17 -10.56 -33.79
C LEU A 214 18.88 -9.05 -33.97
N PRO A 215 17.71 -8.53 -33.55
CA PRO A 215 17.45 -7.09 -33.55
C PRO A 215 18.25 -6.42 -32.43
N LEU A 216 19.38 -5.78 -32.78
CA LEU A 216 20.27 -5.11 -31.84
C LEU A 216 19.81 -3.65 -31.64
N HIS A 217 19.16 -3.36 -30.50
CA HIS A 217 18.85 -1.99 -30.07
C HIS A 217 19.92 -1.41 -29.12
N GLY A 218 20.94 -2.21 -28.75
CA GLY A 218 22.04 -1.83 -27.86
C GLY A 218 23.25 -2.75 -28.05
N ASN A 219 24.32 -2.53 -27.27
CA ASN A 219 25.51 -3.39 -27.29
C ASN A 219 25.14 -4.77 -26.71
N LEU A 220 25.39 -5.84 -27.47
CA LEU A 220 25.13 -7.21 -27.03
C LEU A 220 26.45 -7.94 -26.79
N ARG A 221 26.61 -8.52 -25.61
CA ARG A 221 27.78 -9.35 -25.27
C ARG A 221 27.31 -10.78 -25.01
N LEU A 222 27.86 -11.75 -25.76
CA LEU A 222 27.55 -13.17 -25.64
C LEU A 222 28.78 -13.94 -25.18
N VAL A 223 28.59 -14.88 -24.25
CA VAL A 223 29.63 -15.80 -23.78
C VAL A 223 29.27 -17.22 -24.17
N GLY A 224 30.15 -17.87 -24.93
CA GLY A 224 29.99 -19.23 -25.44
C GLY A 224 30.79 -20.24 -24.62
N VAL A 225 30.10 -21.18 -23.97
CA VAL A 225 30.70 -22.26 -23.18
C VAL A 225 30.46 -23.61 -23.89
N PRO A 226 31.46 -24.50 -24.03
CA PRO A 226 31.26 -25.81 -24.65
C PRO A 226 30.19 -26.65 -23.93
N LYS A 227 29.22 -27.23 -24.67
CA LYS A 227 28.11 -27.97 -24.06
C LYS A 227 28.54 -29.24 -23.34
N TYR A 228 29.66 -29.86 -23.74
CA TYR A 228 30.18 -31.07 -23.09
C TYR A 228 30.62 -30.85 -21.64
N LEU A 229 30.88 -29.61 -21.23
CA LEU A 229 31.21 -29.25 -19.83
C LEU A 229 29.97 -29.19 -18.94
N LEU A 230 28.78 -29.15 -19.54
CA LEU A 230 27.52 -29.07 -18.81
C LEU A 230 26.95 -30.48 -18.57
N PRO A 231 26.38 -30.74 -17.39
CA PRO A 231 25.75 -32.02 -17.09
C PRO A 231 24.56 -32.28 -18.03
N ALA A 232 24.36 -33.56 -18.38
CA ALA A 232 23.24 -34.00 -19.19
C ALA A 232 21.92 -33.70 -18.45
N SER A 233 20.94 -33.14 -19.16
CA SER A 233 19.62 -32.80 -18.60
C SER A 233 18.95 -34.05 -17.99
N ILE A 234 18.75 -34.04 -16.67
CA ILE A 234 18.05 -35.10 -15.94
C ILE A 234 16.56 -34.72 -15.85
N ILE A 235 15.71 -35.54 -16.46
CA ILE A 235 14.25 -35.55 -16.25
C ILE A 235 14.01 -35.94 -14.78
N PRO A 236 13.11 -35.25 -14.03
CA PRO A 236 13.03 -35.41 -12.58
C PRO A 236 12.60 -36.83 -12.20
N VAL A 237 13.43 -37.52 -11.41
CA VAL A 237 13.12 -38.81 -10.80
C VAL A 237 12.82 -38.61 -9.31
N THR A 238 11.73 -39.26 -8.93
CA THR A 238 11.08 -39.37 -7.62
C THR A 238 11.99 -39.98 -6.54
N THR A 239 11.91 -39.41 -5.33
CA THR A 239 12.15 -40.03 -3.99
C THR A 239 13.50 -40.68 -3.68
N SER A 240 14.13 -40.26 -2.57
CA SER A 240 14.20 -41.06 -1.31
C SER A 240 15.12 -40.41 -0.28
N THR A 241 14.68 -40.49 0.97
CA THR A 241 15.38 -40.12 2.20
C THR A 241 16.59 -41.01 2.47
N THR A 242 17.64 -40.45 3.08
CA THR A 242 18.43 -41.13 4.13
C THR A 242 19.12 -40.10 5.02
N ALA A 243 19.08 -40.37 6.32
CA ALA A 243 19.67 -39.60 7.41
C ALA A 243 21.19 -39.80 7.50
N ASP A 244 21.95 -38.83 8.03
CA ASP A 244 22.48 -38.91 9.40
C ASP A 244 23.49 -37.81 9.79
N SER A 245 23.36 -37.44 11.08
CA SER A 245 24.40 -37.06 12.05
C SER A 245 24.91 -35.60 12.15
N TRP A 246 24.94 -35.16 13.40
CA TRP A 246 25.05 -33.80 13.93
C TRP A 246 26.49 -33.28 14.06
N ALA A 247 26.66 -31.94 14.12
CA ALA A 247 27.21 -31.26 15.32
C ALA A 247 27.50 -29.75 15.14
N SER A 248 27.17 -29.00 16.21
CA SER A 248 27.85 -27.82 16.78
C SER A 248 27.47 -26.38 16.35
N ASP A 249 26.58 -25.80 17.17
CA ASP A 249 26.61 -24.49 17.83
C ASP A 249 27.63 -23.42 17.40
N ILE A 250 27.17 -22.40 16.65
CA ILE A 250 27.57 -20.97 16.79
C ILE A 250 26.39 -20.09 16.27
N PRO A 251 25.85 -19.11 17.03
CA PRO A 251 24.79 -18.22 16.52
C PRO A 251 25.35 -17.18 15.54
N TYR A 252 24.65 -16.96 14.42
CA TYR A 252 24.99 -15.92 13.44
C TYR A 252 24.48 -14.54 13.89
N ALA A 253 25.36 -13.54 13.76
CA ALA A 253 25.10 -12.13 14.05
C ALA A 253 24.07 -11.52 13.07
N SER A 254 23.34 -10.51 13.56
CA SER A 254 22.30 -9.77 12.83
C SER A 254 22.82 -9.05 11.58
N GLU A 255 21.97 -9.00 10.54
CA GLU A 255 22.20 -8.27 9.30
C GLU A 255 22.46 -6.78 9.57
N ILE A 256 23.62 -6.30 9.13
CA ILE A 256 23.94 -4.89 9.07
C ILE A 256 23.12 -4.28 7.94
N VAL A 257 22.17 -3.43 8.30
CA VAL A 257 21.41 -2.55 7.41
C VAL A 257 22.36 -1.83 6.45
N ALA A 258 22.28 -2.18 5.17
CA ALA A 258 22.90 -1.42 4.11
C ALA A 258 22.31 0.00 4.10
N LYS A 259 23.14 1.02 4.37
CA LYS A 259 22.78 2.40 4.07
C LYS A 259 22.51 2.51 2.56
N PRO A 260 21.39 3.09 2.12
CA PRO A 260 21.16 3.33 0.71
C PRO A 260 22.26 4.23 0.16
N ALA A 261 22.73 3.89 -1.04
CA ALA A 261 23.64 4.70 -1.82
C ALA A 261 23.05 6.10 -1.96
N ILE A 262 23.84 7.11 -1.56
CA ILE A 262 23.55 8.51 -1.87
C ILE A 262 23.69 8.63 -3.38
N SER A 263 22.55 8.53 -4.08
CA SER A 263 22.46 9.01 -5.44
C SER A 263 22.84 10.49 -5.42
N LYS A 264 23.96 10.85 -6.04
CA LYS A 264 24.18 12.22 -6.51
C LYS A 264 23.27 12.49 -7.71
N GLN A 265 21.97 12.39 -7.49
CA GLN A 265 21.04 13.29 -8.13
C GLN A 265 20.88 14.44 -7.16
N SER A 266 21.31 15.64 -7.53
CA SER A 266 20.92 16.86 -6.83
C SER A 266 19.43 17.15 -7.08
N GLN A 267 18.55 16.22 -6.74
CA GLN A 267 17.21 16.54 -6.35
C GLN A 267 17.36 17.27 -5.01
N ARG A 268 17.01 18.55 -4.97
CA ARG A 268 16.84 19.25 -3.69
C ARG A 268 15.77 18.46 -2.92
N GLU A 269 16.16 17.61 -1.98
CA GLU A 269 15.24 17.00 -1.02
C GLU A 269 14.45 18.15 -0.38
N LYS A 270 13.16 18.24 -0.69
CA LYS A 270 12.27 19.24 -0.12
C LYS A 270 11.89 18.76 1.27
N TYR A 271 12.62 19.21 2.28
CA TYR A 271 12.23 18.98 3.66
C TYR A 271 10.93 19.75 3.97
N PRO A 272 9.87 19.07 4.43
CA PRO A 272 8.63 19.73 4.75
C PRO A 272 8.84 20.70 5.92
N TYR A 273 8.27 21.90 5.82
CA TYR A 273 8.32 22.89 6.89
C TYR A 273 6.96 23.54 7.07
N ILE A 274 6.55 23.65 8.33
CA ILE A 274 5.26 24.21 8.70
C ILE A 274 5.50 25.20 9.83
N ARG A 275 5.12 26.46 9.58
CA ARG A 275 5.25 27.54 10.55
C ARG A 275 4.10 27.51 11.54
N ALA A 276 4.41 27.48 12.82
CA ALA A 276 3.43 27.58 13.91
C ALA A 276 4.06 28.26 15.12
N ARG A 277 3.24 28.74 16.06
CA ARG A 277 3.67 29.41 17.29
C ARG A 277 2.87 28.88 18.48
N GLY A 278 3.51 28.84 19.64
CA GLY A 278 2.90 28.38 20.90
C GLY A 278 2.97 26.86 21.09
N PRO A 279 2.80 26.36 22.33
CA PRO A 279 3.15 24.99 22.70
C PRO A 279 2.33 23.94 21.93
N ILE A 280 1.01 24.12 21.80
CA ILE A 280 0.14 23.15 21.10
C ILE A 280 0.41 23.16 19.59
N ASP A 281 0.32 24.35 18.97
CA ASP A 281 0.38 24.46 17.51
C ASP A 281 1.80 24.19 16.98
N ALA A 282 2.87 24.49 17.74
CA ALA A 282 4.25 24.12 17.38
C ALA A 282 4.49 22.60 17.47
N THR A 283 3.99 21.95 18.52
CA THR A 283 4.07 20.48 18.65
C THR A 283 3.27 19.79 17.54
N LEU A 284 2.08 20.31 17.24
CA LEU A 284 1.25 19.84 16.14
C LEU A 284 1.95 20.01 14.78
N ALA A 285 2.65 21.14 14.56
CA ALA A 285 3.44 21.35 13.36
C ALA A 285 4.60 20.34 13.24
N CYS A 286 5.24 19.95 14.34
CA CYS A 286 6.24 18.88 14.36
C CYS A 286 5.67 17.55 13.89
N PHE A 287 4.51 17.14 14.42
CA PHE A 287 3.84 15.92 13.96
C PHE A 287 3.38 16.01 12.50
N GLN A 288 2.94 17.19 12.04
CA GLN A 288 2.58 17.39 10.65
C GLN A 288 3.79 17.31 9.72
N MET A 289 4.93 17.86 10.15
CA MET A 289 6.23 17.77 9.48
C MET A 289 6.75 16.33 9.40
N LEU A 290 6.61 15.55 10.49
CA LEU A 290 6.93 14.11 10.50
C LEU A 290 5.99 13.31 9.61
N SER A 291 4.69 13.62 9.63
CA SER A 291 3.68 13.00 8.77
C SER A 291 3.97 13.23 7.30
N GLN A 292 4.38 14.44 6.90
CA GLN A 292 4.78 14.73 5.52
C GLN A 292 6.09 14.04 5.14
N TYR A 293 7.04 13.92 6.07
CA TYR A 293 8.33 13.26 5.82
C TYR A 293 8.18 11.75 5.61
N PHE A 294 7.43 11.08 6.48
CA PHE A 294 7.16 9.63 6.37
C PHE A 294 6.03 9.29 5.40
N ASN A 295 5.43 10.30 4.76
CA ASN A 295 4.25 10.19 3.90
C ASN A 295 3.10 9.45 4.60
N MET A 296 2.73 9.88 5.80
CA MET A 296 1.66 9.33 6.64
C MET A 296 0.42 10.25 6.62
N PRO A 297 -0.79 9.71 6.85
CA PRO A 297 -1.99 10.51 6.98
C PRO A 297 -1.99 11.34 8.28
N PHE A 298 -2.23 12.65 8.17
CA PHE A 298 -2.21 13.56 9.32
C PHE A 298 -3.62 13.92 9.80
N ARG A 299 -4.03 13.42 10.98
CA ARG A 299 -5.33 13.73 11.60
C ARG A 299 -5.23 14.95 12.54
N ARG A 300 -5.17 16.15 11.95
CA ARG A 300 -4.97 17.42 12.67
C ARG A 300 -5.88 17.61 13.87
N ASP A 301 -7.20 17.41 13.70
CA ASP A 301 -8.17 17.75 14.75
C ASP A 301 -8.13 16.78 15.94
N MET A 302 -7.89 15.50 15.67
CA MET A 302 -7.73 14.49 16.73
C MET A 302 -6.47 14.77 17.55
N LEU A 303 -5.33 15.00 16.87
CA LEU A 303 -4.07 15.32 17.54
C LEU A 303 -4.17 16.63 18.33
N ARG A 304 -4.86 17.64 17.79
CA ARG A 304 -5.11 18.89 18.51
C ARG A 304 -5.92 18.65 19.79
N ARG A 305 -7.03 17.90 19.71
CA ARG A 305 -7.88 17.57 20.89
C ARG A 305 -7.05 16.85 21.97
N VAL A 306 -6.21 15.89 21.58
CA VAL A 306 -5.33 15.14 22.49
C VAL A 306 -4.27 16.03 23.14
N LEU A 307 -3.61 16.88 22.36
CA LEU A 307 -2.59 17.82 22.86
C LEU A 307 -3.20 18.87 23.81
N THR A 308 -4.35 19.46 23.45
CA THR A 308 -5.04 20.45 24.30
C THR A 308 -5.44 19.85 25.65
N LYS A 309 -6.06 18.66 25.64
CA LYS A 309 -6.49 17.99 26.87
C LYS A 309 -5.31 17.63 27.79
N GLN A 310 -4.18 17.24 27.20
CA GLN A 310 -2.98 16.95 27.98
C GLN A 310 -2.38 18.22 28.61
N GLN A 311 -2.34 19.32 27.86
CA GLN A 311 -1.83 20.60 28.38
C GLN A 311 -2.73 21.16 29.48
N GLU A 312 -4.06 21.03 29.37
CA GLU A 312 -5.02 21.41 30.42
C GLU A 312 -4.82 20.60 31.71
N ASN A 313 -4.53 19.29 31.59
CA ASN A 313 -4.37 18.40 32.74
C ASN A 313 -2.98 18.48 33.41
N ALA A 314 -1.90 18.58 32.61
CA ALA A 314 -0.52 18.44 33.09
C ALA A 314 0.30 19.74 33.03
N GLY A 315 -0.26 20.84 32.52
CA GLY A 315 0.39 22.15 32.45
C GLY A 315 1.50 22.30 31.39
N SER A 316 2.14 21.20 30.98
CA SER A 316 3.20 21.18 29.95
C SER A 316 3.13 19.91 29.09
N LEU A 317 3.71 19.97 27.89
CA LEU A 317 3.83 18.81 26.99
C LEU A 317 5.22 18.18 27.17
N SER A 318 5.27 16.89 27.50
CA SER A 318 6.54 16.17 27.67
C SER A 318 6.95 15.43 26.39
N LEU A 319 8.25 15.15 26.24
CA LEU A 319 8.76 14.32 25.13
C LEU A 319 8.21 12.88 25.21
N GLN A 320 7.97 12.37 26.43
CA GLN A 320 7.32 11.08 26.68
C GLN A 320 5.90 11.02 26.11
N PHE A 321 5.11 12.08 26.33
CA PHE A 321 3.79 12.18 25.74
C PHE A 321 3.86 12.27 24.21
N CYS A 322 4.84 13.00 23.68
CA CYS A 322 5.07 13.06 22.24
C CYS A 322 5.42 11.67 21.66
N GLY A 323 6.16 10.85 22.41
CA GLY A 323 6.39 9.44 22.08
C GLY A 323 5.10 8.64 21.98
N ALA A 324 4.24 8.71 23.00
CA ALA A 324 2.93 8.04 22.96
C ALA A 324 2.06 8.51 21.78
N VAL A 325 2.09 9.81 21.45
CA VAL A 325 1.38 10.35 20.29
C VAL A 325 1.96 9.85 18.96
N ALA A 326 3.30 9.76 18.84
CA ALA A 326 3.95 9.18 17.66
C ALA A 326 3.66 7.67 17.51
N GLU A 327 3.53 6.92 18.62
CA GLU A 327 3.08 5.52 18.59
C GLU A 327 1.63 5.39 18.13
N LEU A 328 0.75 6.31 18.55
CA LEU A 328 -0.62 6.39 18.02
C LEU A 328 -0.67 6.70 16.53
N MET A 329 0.35 7.38 15.98
CA MET A 329 0.50 7.59 14.55
C MET A 329 1.03 6.36 13.81
N GLY A 330 1.52 5.34 14.52
CA GLY A 330 2.08 4.11 13.96
C GLY A 330 3.60 4.10 13.82
N LEU A 331 4.31 5.00 14.51
CA LEU A 331 5.78 5.01 14.58
C LEU A 331 6.26 4.26 15.82
N THR A 332 7.36 3.53 15.75
CA THR A 332 8.06 3.07 16.95
C THR A 332 8.85 4.23 17.53
N THR A 333 8.76 4.38 18.84
CA THR A 333 9.42 5.46 19.55
C THR A 333 10.38 4.94 20.61
N GLN A 334 11.53 5.57 20.71
CA GLN A 334 12.48 5.30 21.77
C GLN A 334 13.06 6.62 22.26
N ILE A 335 12.95 6.86 23.56
CA ILE A 335 13.54 8.04 24.20
C ILE A 335 14.92 7.67 24.68
N VAL A 336 15.91 8.44 24.24
CA VAL A 336 17.31 8.24 24.65
C VAL A 336 17.87 9.57 25.10
N LYS A 337 18.55 9.58 26.24
CA LYS A 337 19.33 10.73 26.70
C LYS A 337 20.73 10.62 26.12
N ILE A 338 21.14 11.61 25.34
CA ILE A 338 22.46 11.61 24.69
C ILE A 338 23.16 12.97 24.81
N PRO A 339 24.50 12.99 24.82
CA PRO A 339 25.25 14.25 24.76
C PRO A 339 25.11 14.88 23.37
N ALA A 340 25.16 16.22 23.31
CA ALA A 340 25.02 16.98 22.06
C ALA A 340 25.99 16.54 20.94
N SER A 341 27.18 16.05 21.29
CA SER A 341 28.18 15.52 20.36
C SER A 341 27.72 14.25 19.64
N ALA A 342 26.87 13.42 20.27
CA ALA A 342 26.38 12.16 19.73
C ALA A 342 25.17 12.32 18.79
N VAL A 343 24.51 13.48 18.77
CA VAL A 343 23.35 13.76 17.90
C VAL A 343 23.70 13.59 16.41
N SER A 344 24.95 13.88 16.04
CA SER A 344 25.47 13.66 14.68
C SER A 344 25.48 12.19 14.22
N ARG A 345 25.36 11.23 15.14
CA ARG A 345 25.38 9.79 14.87
C ARG A 345 23.99 9.16 14.82
N LEU A 346 22.96 9.88 15.22
CA LEU A 346 21.59 9.39 15.19
C LEU A 346 21.07 9.27 13.75
N GLN A 347 20.16 8.31 13.53
CA GLN A 347 19.42 8.19 12.28
C GLN A 347 18.23 9.17 12.30
N PRO A 348 18.20 10.19 11.42
CA PRO A 348 17.07 11.09 11.33
C PRO A 348 15.88 10.42 10.60
N PRO A 349 14.64 10.90 10.78
CA PRO A 349 14.27 12.08 11.56
C PRO A 349 14.14 11.79 13.05
N VAL A 350 14.59 12.73 13.88
CA VAL A 350 14.44 12.65 15.34
C VAL A 350 13.77 13.91 15.87
N MET A 351 12.99 13.77 16.94
CA MET A 351 12.33 14.90 17.58
C MET A 351 13.05 15.25 18.88
N ILE A 352 13.32 16.53 19.09
CA ILE A 352 14.05 17.05 20.25
C ILE A 352 13.25 18.14 20.95
N SER A 353 13.49 18.31 22.25
CA SER A 353 13.11 19.54 22.94
C SER A 353 13.94 20.70 22.41
N TRP A 354 13.29 21.84 22.16
CA TRP A 354 13.93 23.06 21.71
C TRP A 354 13.33 24.24 22.49
N GLN A 355 14.04 24.64 23.56
CA GLN A 355 13.55 25.63 24.54
C GLN A 355 12.19 25.17 25.12
N ASP A 356 11.15 26.00 25.06
CA ASP A 356 9.80 25.68 25.55
C ASP A 356 8.92 24.93 24.52
N THR A 357 9.50 24.50 23.39
CA THR A 357 8.79 23.83 22.29
C THR A 357 9.56 22.60 21.79
N PHE A 358 9.19 22.06 20.63
CA PHE A 358 9.86 20.92 20.01
C PHE A 358 10.33 21.25 18.60
N ALA A 359 11.35 20.52 18.14
CA ALA A 359 11.89 20.63 16.80
C ALA A 359 12.20 19.24 16.21
N VAL A 360 12.24 19.16 14.88
CA VAL A 360 12.54 17.91 14.16
C VAL A 360 13.88 18.05 13.44
N ILE A 361 14.81 17.13 13.67
CA ILE A 361 16.08 17.07 12.94
C ILE A 361 15.89 16.17 11.73
N TYR A 362 15.99 16.72 10.52
CA TYR A 362 15.82 15.97 9.27
C TYR A 362 17.12 15.37 8.73
N LYS A 363 18.26 15.99 9.04
CA LYS A 363 19.56 15.55 8.54
C LYS A 363 20.61 15.73 9.62
N THR A 364 21.34 14.65 9.89
CA THR A 364 22.49 14.62 10.78
C THR A 364 23.75 14.32 9.96
N SER A 365 24.71 15.24 9.97
CA SER A 365 26.04 15.08 9.37
C SER A 365 27.10 15.56 10.36
N PRO A 366 28.35 15.05 10.30
CA PRO A 366 29.44 15.55 11.15
C PRO A 366 29.74 17.05 10.99
N GLN A 367 29.31 17.65 9.87
CA GLN A 367 29.55 19.05 9.55
C GLN A 367 28.29 19.93 9.64
N GLU A 368 27.10 19.35 9.46
CA GLU A 368 25.84 20.09 9.40
C GLU A 368 24.67 19.32 10.04
N LEU A 369 23.85 20.04 10.79
CA LEU A 369 22.55 19.59 11.29
C LEU A 369 21.47 20.44 10.63
N LEU A 370 20.47 19.80 10.03
CA LEU A 370 19.28 20.46 9.51
C LEU A 370 18.12 20.25 10.49
N ILE A 371 17.69 21.35 11.10
CA ILE A 371 16.67 21.35 12.15
C ILE A 371 15.48 22.16 11.66
N ALA A 372 14.30 21.55 11.65
CA ALA A 372 13.05 22.24 11.42
C ALA A 372 12.48 22.72 12.76
N VAL A 373 12.58 24.03 12.99
CA VAL A 373 12.02 24.68 14.17
C VAL A 373 10.74 25.42 13.76
N PRO A 374 9.55 25.04 14.25
CA PRO A 374 8.27 25.62 13.82
C PRO A 374 8.19 27.15 13.84
N GLU A 375 8.93 27.80 14.75
CA GLU A 375 8.92 29.25 14.91
C GLU A 375 9.96 29.97 14.03
N MET A 376 11.10 29.32 13.78
CA MET A 376 12.29 29.91 13.15
C MET A 376 12.55 29.47 11.71
N GLY A 377 11.91 28.40 11.22
CA GLY A 377 12.19 27.86 9.90
C GLY A 377 13.07 26.61 9.90
N LEU A 378 13.57 26.29 8.70
CA LEU A 378 14.64 25.31 8.53
C LEU A 378 15.98 25.97 8.89
N VAL A 379 16.51 25.63 10.06
CA VAL A 379 17.77 26.15 10.59
C VAL A 379 18.88 25.15 10.29
N ARG A 380 19.95 25.61 9.63
CA ARG A 380 21.19 24.85 9.44
C ARG A 380 22.20 25.28 10.49
N ARG A 381 22.70 24.33 11.28
CA ARG A 381 23.73 24.60 12.31
C ARG A 381 24.89 23.63 12.16
N LYS A 382 26.09 24.07 12.53
CA LYS A 382 27.24 23.17 12.70
C LYS A 382 27.03 22.36 13.98
N SER A 383 27.51 21.12 14.00
CA SER A 383 27.35 20.22 15.15
C SER A 383 28.02 20.75 16.43
N ARG A 384 29.03 21.63 16.31
CA ARG A 384 29.70 22.29 17.45
C ARG A 384 28.83 23.37 18.09
N ASP A 385 28.26 24.24 17.26
CA ASP A 385 27.41 25.37 17.67
C ASP A 385 26.04 24.90 18.22
N PHE A 386 25.64 23.67 17.89
CA PHE A 386 24.38 23.08 18.38
C PHE A 386 24.38 22.86 19.90
N ALA A 387 25.53 22.51 20.49
CA ALA A 387 25.66 22.30 21.94
C ALA A 387 25.40 23.60 22.74
N GLU A 388 25.73 24.76 22.19
CA GLU A 388 25.48 26.06 22.82
C GLU A 388 23.99 26.39 22.91
N THR A 389 23.17 25.86 21.98
CA THR A 389 21.73 26.18 21.90
C THR A 389 20.85 25.11 22.56
N TRP A 390 21.26 23.84 22.48
CA TRP A 390 20.48 22.69 22.96
C TRP A 390 20.89 22.22 24.37
N GLY A 391 22.06 22.63 24.86
CA GLY A 391 22.64 22.17 26.13
C GLY A 391 23.64 21.03 25.95
N THR A 392 24.32 20.63 27.04
CA THR A 392 25.36 19.59 27.02
C THR A 392 24.79 18.17 26.88
N GLU A 393 23.61 17.92 27.45
CA GLU A 393 22.84 16.67 27.35
C GLU A 393 21.36 16.98 27.15
N GLY A 394 20.68 16.16 26.34
CA GLY A 394 19.25 16.30 26.11
C GLY A 394 18.57 14.97 25.80
N GLU A 395 17.26 14.94 25.99
CA GLU A 395 16.43 13.81 25.58
C GLU A 395 16.10 13.92 24.08
N VAL A 396 16.25 12.82 23.37
CA VAL A 396 15.91 12.70 21.95
C VAL A 396 14.90 11.58 21.76
N LEU A 397 13.85 11.88 21.01
CA LEU A 397 12.85 10.92 20.59
C LEU A 397 13.25 10.38 19.22
N LEU A 398 13.71 9.12 19.21
CA LEU A 398 13.97 8.37 17.99
C LEU A 398 12.63 7.90 17.41
N LEU A 399 12.46 8.10 16.10
CA LEU A 399 11.23 7.82 15.39
C LEU A 399 11.55 6.89 14.22
N GLN A 400 10.97 5.70 14.21
CA GLN A 400 11.11 4.75 13.11
C GLN A 400 9.74 4.29 12.59
N PRO A 401 9.57 4.18 11.26
CA PRO A 401 8.38 3.54 10.71
C PRO A 401 8.42 2.03 10.95
N THR A 402 7.27 1.45 11.20
CA THR A 402 7.00 0.01 11.32
C THR A 402 6.30 -0.52 10.05
N LYS A 403 6.14 -1.84 9.95
CA LYS A 403 5.34 -2.48 8.89
C LYS A 403 3.87 -2.00 8.87
N HIS A 404 3.33 -1.64 10.04
CA HIS A 404 1.95 -1.17 10.18
C HIS A 404 1.82 0.36 10.11
N THR A 405 2.89 1.11 9.84
CA THR A 405 2.80 2.56 9.70
C THR A 405 1.95 2.91 8.49
N PRO A 406 0.81 3.62 8.66
CA PRO A 406 -0.07 3.96 7.56
C PRO A 406 0.66 4.92 6.61
N LYS A 407 0.70 4.57 5.32
CA LYS A 407 1.22 5.47 4.27
C LYS A 407 0.04 6.16 3.59
N SER A 408 0.10 7.46 3.40
CA SER A 408 -0.84 8.21 2.57
C SER A 408 -0.62 7.79 1.11
N ARG A 409 -1.42 6.82 0.66
CA ARG A 409 -1.44 6.30 -0.71
C ARG A 409 -2.64 6.86 -1.47
N PHE A 410 -3.71 7.21 -0.75
CA PHE A 410 -4.98 7.61 -1.32
C PHE A 410 -5.13 9.13 -1.44
N GLY A 411 -5.41 9.57 -2.66
CA GLY A 411 -5.64 10.97 -3.06
C GLY A 411 -6.49 11.00 -4.34
N LEU A 412 -6.79 12.19 -4.86
CA LEU A 412 -7.48 12.31 -6.17
C LEU A 412 -6.72 11.60 -7.31
N SER A 413 -5.40 11.44 -7.16
CA SER A 413 -4.54 10.68 -8.06
C SER A 413 -4.89 9.20 -8.19
N TRP A 414 -5.54 8.60 -7.18
CA TRP A 414 -5.96 7.20 -7.22
C TRP A 414 -7.07 6.96 -8.25
N PHE A 415 -7.88 7.98 -8.56
CA PHE A 415 -8.95 7.90 -9.55
C PHE A 415 -8.44 8.08 -11.00
N VAL A 416 -7.23 8.60 -11.17
CA VAL A 416 -6.65 8.93 -12.49
C VAL A 416 -6.48 7.70 -13.38
N PRO A 417 -5.98 6.53 -12.92
CA PRO A 417 -5.90 5.32 -13.73
C PRO A 417 -7.27 4.88 -14.26
N SER A 418 -8.30 4.94 -13.43
CA SER A 418 -9.68 4.56 -13.79
C SER A 418 -10.28 5.54 -14.81
N LEU A 419 -10.06 6.84 -14.65
CA LEU A 419 -10.43 7.86 -15.65
C LEU A 419 -9.68 7.68 -16.97
N ARG A 420 -8.38 7.33 -16.92
CA ARG A 420 -7.54 7.12 -18.10
C ARG A 420 -8.02 5.94 -18.96
N ARG A 421 -8.60 4.90 -18.34
CA ARG A 421 -9.20 3.76 -19.05
C ARG A 421 -10.33 4.21 -20.00
N TYR A 422 -11.14 5.18 -19.58
CA TYR A 422 -12.28 5.70 -20.35
C TYR A 422 -12.00 7.02 -21.08
N ARG A 423 -10.71 7.35 -21.31
CA ARG A 423 -10.31 8.62 -21.94
C ARG A 423 -10.97 8.91 -23.28
N LYS A 424 -11.28 7.88 -24.08
CA LYS A 424 -11.90 8.04 -25.41
C LYS A 424 -13.29 8.66 -25.29
N VAL A 425 -14.14 8.09 -24.44
CA VAL A 425 -15.51 8.60 -24.24
C VAL A 425 -15.49 9.95 -23.55
N LEU A 426 -14.57 10.20 -22.61
CA LEU A 426 -14.38 11.54 -22.04
C LEU A 426 -13.99 12.59 -23.09
N ILE A 427 -13.17 12.22 -24.09
CA ILE A 427 -12.85 13.10 -25.21
C ILE A 427 -14.07 13.31 -26.11
N GLU A 428 -14.90 12.30 -26.35
CA GLU A 428 -16.15 12.43 -27.11
C GLU A 428 -17.13 13.38 -26.40
N VAL A 429 -17.30 13.23 -25.08
CA VAL A 429 -18.11 14.15 -24.25
C VAL A 429 -17.55 15.56 -24.29
N LEU A 430 -16.22 15.70 -24.28
CA LEU A 430 -15.56 16.99 -24.42
C LEU A 430 -15.88 17.62 -25.77
N ILE A 431 -15.67 16.90 -26.88
CA ILE A 431 -16.01 17.37 -28.24
C ILE A 431 -17.50 17.73 -28.34
N ALA A 432 -18.40 16.89 -27.84
CA ALA A 432 -19.83 17.18 -27.84
C ALA A 432 -20.16 18.45 -27.03
N SER A 433 -19.45 18.70 -25.93
CA SER A 433 -19.58 19.95 -25.15
C SER A 433 -19.17 21.16 -25.97
N ILE A 434 -18.03 21.09 -26.68
CA ILE A 434 -17.56 22.15 -27.58
C ILE A 434 -18.63 22.47 -28.62
N VAL A 435 -19.17 21.44 -29.27
CA VAL A 435 -20.19 21.61 -30.32
C VAL A 435 -21.43 22.27 -29.72
N VAL A 436 -21.95 21.78 -28.59
CA VAL A 436 -23.11 22.39 -27.91
C VAL A 436 -22.86 23.87 -27.57
N GLN A 437 -21.70 24.22 -27.04
CA GLN A 437 -21.35 25.59 -26.66
C GLN A 437 -21.19 26.53 -27.87
N ILE A 438 -20.71 26.03 -29.01
CA ILE A 438 -20.66 26.77 -30.28
C ILE A 438 -22.07 27.02 -30.81
N PHE A 439 -22.94 26.01 -30.82
CA PHE A 439 -24.34 26.18 -31.20
C PHE A 439 -25.07 27.17 -30.28
N GLY A 440 -24.70 27.22 -28.99
CA GLY A 440 -25.20 28.21 -28.05
C GLY A 440 -24.92 29.68 -28.44
N LEU A 441 -23.92 29.97 -29.27
CA LEU A 441 -23.68 31.32 -29.80
C LEU A 441 -24.66 31.74 -30.90
N VAL A 442 -25.34 30.78 -31.53
CA VAL A 442 -26.29 31.07 -32.61
C VAL A 442 -27.46 31.88 -32.07
N ASN A 443 -27.92 31.58 -30.85
CA ASN A 443 -29.05 32.27 -30.22
C ASN A 443 -28.82 33.80 -30.04
N PRO A 444 -27.75 34.28 -29.36
CA PRO A 444 -27.49 35.72 -29.23
C PRO A 444 -27.28 36.41 -30.58
N LEU A 445 -26.57 35.77 -31.53
CA LEU A 445 -26.32 36.34 -32.85
C LEU A 445 -27.59 36.48 -33.69
N ALA A 446 -28.42 35.44 -33.71
CA ALA A 446 -29.70 35.47 -34.41
C ALA A 446 -30.65 36.49 -33.78
N THR A 447 -30.68 36.59 -32.45
CA THR A 447 -31.47 37.61 -31.74
C THR A 447 -31.01 39.03 -32.11
N GLN A 448 -29.71 39.28 -32.21
CA GLN A 448 -29.19 40.56 -32.70
C GLN A 448 -29.70 40.86 -34.12
N VAL A 449 -29.60 39.90 -35.04
CA VAL A 449 -30.04 40.09 -36.43
C VAL A 449 -31.54 40.36 -36.52
N ILE A 450 -32.35 39.65 -35.74
CA ILE A 450 -33.80 39.89 -35.66
C ILE A 450 -34.06 41.33 -35.22
N ILE A 451 -33.38 41.82 -34.19
CA ILE A 451 -33.63 43.17 -33.66
C ILE A 451 -33.12 44.24 -34.63
N ASP A 452 -31.87 44.14 -35.08
CA ASP A 452 -31.22 45.18 -35.85
C ASP A 452 -31.68 45.24 -37.32
N LYS A 453 -32.02 44.10 -37.93
CA LYS A 453 -32.39 44.03 -39.36
C LYS A 453 -33.88 43.78 -39.59
N VAL A 454 -34.52 42.94 -38.79
CA VAL A 454 -35.91 42.50 -39.05
C VAL A 454 -36.93 43.45 -38.42
N ILE A 455 -36.74 43.81 -37.15
CA ILE A 455 -37.64 44.73 -36.43
C ILE A 455 -37.47 46.16 -36.94
N VAL A 456 -36.22 46.63 -37.11
CA VAL A 456 -35.94 47.98 -37.63
C VAL A 456 -36.28 48.10 -39.14
N GLY A 457 -36.08 47.02 -39.91
CA GLY A 457 -36.37 46.96 -41.35
C GLY A 457 -37.81 46.56 -41.72
N ASN A 458 -38.68 46.32 -40.74
CA ASN A 458 -40.09 45.93 -40.89
C ASN A 458 -40.34 44.82 -41.94
N SER A 459 -39.58 43.72 -41.87
CA SER A 459 -39.61 42.63 -42.86
C SER A 459 -40.17 41.31 -42.26
N PRO A 460 -41.51 41.11 -42.22
CA PRO A 460 -42.13 39.98 -41.52
C PRO A 460 -41.70 38.60 -42.06
N ASP A 461 -41.48 38.47 -43.37
CA ASP A 461 -41.05 37.20 -43.97
C ASP A 461 -39.69 36.73 -43.43
N THR A 462 -38.77 37.66 -43.17
CA THR A 462 -37.46 37.32 -42.56
C THR A 462 -37.57 36.93 -41.09
N LEU A 463 -38.59 37.45 -40.38
CA LEU A 463 -38.85 37.08 -38.98
C LEU A 463 -39.24 35.61 -38.88
N GLU A 464 -40.12 35.13 -39.77
CA GLU A 464 -40.55 33.73 -39.79
C GLU A 464 -39.40 32.78 -40.08
N VAL A 465 -38.54 33.11 -41.06
CA VAL A 465 -37.37 32.28 -41.40
C VAL A 465 -36.36 32.20 -40.24
N PHE A 466 -36.01 33.34 -39.62
CA PHE A 466 -35.11 33.34 -38.46
C PHE A 466 -35.74 32.70 -37.22
N GLY A 467 -37.07 32.81 -37.06
CA GLY A 467 -37.82 32.14 -35.99
C GLY A 467 -37.79 30.61 -36.14
N ILE A 468 -38.08 30.09 -37.33
CA ILE A 468 -37.99 28.65 -37.63
C ILE A 468 -36.54 28.16 -37.47
N PHE A 469 -35.56 28.93 -37.95
CA PHE A 469 -34.14 28.61 -37.78
C PHE A 469 -33.74 28.49 -36.30
N LEU A 470 -34.17 29.43 -35.45
CA LEU A 470 -33.91 29.37 -34.01
C LEU A 470 -34.56 28.16 -33.34
N ILE A 471 -35.78 27.79 -33.74
CA ILE A 471 -36.45 26.58 -33.24
C ILE A 471 -35.66 25.33 -33.62
N VAL A 472 -35.25 25.21 -34.90
CA VAL A 472 -34.45 24.06 -35.38
C VAL A 472 -33.12 23.98 -34.63
N VAL A 473 -32.41 25.10 -34.48
CA VAL A 473 -31.15 25.16 -33.73
C VAL A 473 -31.34 24.75 -32.27
N SER A 474 -32.41 25.22 -31.63
CA SER A 474 -32.74 24.86 -30.23
C SER A 474 -33.04 23.36 -30.07
N ILE A 475 -33.73 22.75 -31.04
CA ILE A 475 -33.99 21.30 -31.06
C ILE A 475 -32.68 20.52 -31.22
N VAL A 476 -31.80 20.94 -32.14
CA VAL A 476 -30.49 20.30 -32.34
C VAL A 476 -29.63 20.43 -31.09
N GLU A 477 -29.58 21.61 -30.47
CA GLU A 477 -28.87 21.85 -29.21
C GLU A 477 -29.39 20.94 -28.10
N ALA A 478 -30.72 20.81 -27.97
CA ALA A 478 -31.35 19.92 -26.99
C ALA A 478 -30.98 18.45 -27.21
N ILE A 479 -31.02 17.97 -28.46
CA ILE A 479 -30.63 16.59 -28.82
C ILE A 479 -29.14 16.36 -28.51
N LEU A 480 -28.25 17.27 -28.92
CA LEU A 480 -26.81 17.15 -28.66
C LEU A 480 -26.50 17.18 -27.17
N SER A 481 -27.16 18.06 -26.40
CA SER A 481 -27.02 18.12 -24.95
C SER A 481 -27.50 16.83 -24.29
N ASN A 482 -28.57 16.22 -24.78
CA ASN A 482 -29.06 14.94 -24.28
C ASN A 482 -28.08 13.79 -24.59
N VAL A 483 -27.61 13.68 -25.82
CA VAL A 483 -26.61 12.67 -26.22
C VAL A 483 -25.32 12.81 -25.40
N ARG A 484 -24.81 14.03 -25.25
CA ARG A 484 -23.66 14.34 -24.40
C ARG A 484 -23.89 13.87 -22.96
N THR A 485 -25.06 14.16 -22.40
CA THR A 485 -25.40 13.80 -21.02
C THR A 485 -25.49 12.28 -20.86
N HIS A 486 -26.11 11.57 -21.80
CA HIS A 486 -26.17 10.11 -21.79
C HIS A 486 -24.80 9.45 -21.90
N LEU A 487 -23.95 9.88 -22.84
CA LEU A 487 -22.57 9.36 -22.99
C LEU A 487 -21.76 9.58 -21.71
N PHE A 488 -21.94 10.74 -21.07
CA PHE A 488 -21.30 11.07 -19.82
C PHE A 488 -21.78 10.15 -18.68
N VAL A 489 -23.11 10.02 -18.49
CA VAL A 489 -23.70 9.19 -17.43
C VAL A 489 -23.37 7.69 -17.59
N ASP A 490 -23.37 7.14 -18.80
CA ASP A 490 -22.97 5.74 -19.03
C ASP A 490 -21.51 5.50 -18.64
N THR A 491 -20.61 6.40 -19.07
CA THR A 491 -19.17 6.31 -18.74
C THR A 491 -18.95 6.38 -17.23
N THR A 492 -19.64 7.32 -16.59
CA THR A 492 -19.69 7.48 -15.14
C THR A 492 -20.08 6.17 -14.45
N ASN A 493 -21.24 5.59 -14.80
CA ASN A 493 -21.72 4.35 -14.17
C ASN A 493 -20.74 3.17 -14.32
N ARG A 494 -19.96 3.12 -15.41
CA ARG A 494 -18.92 2.08 -15.60
C ARG A 494 -17.70 2.31 -14.70
N ILE A 495 -17.26 3.56 -14.57
CA ILE A 495 -16.18 3.94 -13.65
C ILE A 495 -16.60 3.57 -12.23
N ASP A 496 -17.84 3.89 -11.88
CA ASP A 496 -18.44 3.66 -10.58
C ASP A 496 -18.40 2.19 -10.13
N LEU A 497 -18.82 1.27 -11.01
CA LEU A 497 -18.77 -0.17 -10.74
C LEU A 497 -17.33 -0.67 -10.51
N SER A 498 -16.36 -0.15 -11.27
CA SER A 498 -14.95 -0.53 -11.11
C SER A 498 -14.37 -0.04 -9.80
N LEU A 499 -14.67 1.20 -9.41
CA LEU A 499 -14.15 1.78 -8.16
C LEU A 499 -14.81 1.16 -6.93
N GLY A 500 -16.13 0.97 -6.97
CA GLY A 500 -16.87 0.32 -5.88
C GLY A 500 -16.37 -1.10 -5.62
N SER A 501 -16.14 -1.89 -6.67
CA SER A 501 -15.58 -3.24 -6.53
C SER A 501 -14.15 -3.24 -5.98
N GLU A 502 -13.29 -2.29 -6.39
CA GLU A 502 -11.93 -2.17 -5.86
C GLU A 502 -11.91 -1.83 -4.36
N VAL A 503 -12.79 -0.93 -3.90
CA VAL A 503 -12.91 -0.60 -2.48
C VAL A 503 -13.44 -1.78 -1.65
N ILE A 504 -14.44 -2.50 -2.13
CA ILE A 504 -14.93 -3.70 -1.45
C ILE A 504 -13.86 -4.79 -1.42
N ASN A 505 -13.15 -5.03 -2.53
CA ASN A 505 -12.04 -5.97 -2.58
C ASN A 505 -10.92 -5.60 -1.59
N HIS A 506 -10.62 -4.32 -1.45
CA HIS A 506 -9.66 -3.85 -0.46
C HIS A 506 -10.15 -4.05 0.97
N LEU A 507 -11.41 -3.68 1.25
CA LEU A 507 -12.04 -3.85 2.56
C LEU A 507 -12.00 -5.31 3.03
N LEU A 508 -12.34 -6.26 2.15
CA LEU A 508 -12.33 -7.70 2.46
C LEU A 508 -10.92 -8.27 2.73
N ARG A 509 -9.87 -7.56 2.31
CA ARG A 509 -8.47 -7.93 2.56
C ARG A 509 -7.86 -7.24 3.76
N LEU A 510 -8.63 -6.43 4.51
CA LEU A 510 -8.13 -5.81 5.73
C LEU A 510 -8.07 -6.84 6.88
N PRO A 511 -7.10 -6.72 7.80
CA PRO A 511 -6.98 -7.64 8.93
C PRO A 511 -8.18 -7.56 9.87
N LEU A 512 -8.52 -8.66 10.55
CA LEU A 512 -9.67 -8.75 11.45
C LEU A 512 -9.66 -7.67 12.56
N SER A 513 -8.46 -7.33 13.05
CA SER A 513 -8.25 -6.28 14.06
C SER A 513 -8.75 -4.89 13.63
N TYR A 514 -8.90 -4.64 12.32
CA TYR A 514 -9.49 -3.41 11.78
C TYR A 514 -10.99 -3.33 12.05
N PHE A 515 -11.69 -4.47 11.97
CA PHE A 515 -13.14 -4.60 12.13
C PHE A 515 -13.56 -4.62 13.61
N ASP A 516 -12.80 -5.32 14.47
CA ASP A 516 -13.11 -5.42 15.91
C ASP A 516 -13.08 -4.07 16.65
N ARG A 517 -12.40 -3.07 16.07
CA ARG A 517 -12.27 -1.72 16.64
C ARG A 517 -13.36 -0.75 16.18
N ARG A 518 -14.16 -1.10 15.15
CA ARG A 518 -15.08 -0.17 14.49
C ARG A 518 -16.49 -0.75 14.37
N PRO A 519 -17.53 0.00 14.77
CA PRO A 519 -18.91 -0.42 14.54
C PRO A 519 -19.21 -0.62 13.05
N VAL A 520 -20.00 -1.64 12.72
CA VAL A 520 -20.42 -1.94 11.33
C VAL A 520 -21.11 -0.74 10.67
N GLY A 521 -21.94 -0.01 11.42
CA GLY A 521 -22.61 1.20 10.91
C GLY A 521 -21.64 2.30 10.50
N GLU A 522 -20.52 2.47 11.21
CA GLU A 522 -19.49 3.44 10.84
C GLU A 522 -18.83 3.05 9.51
N LEU A 523 -18.47 1.77 9.36
CA LEU A 523 -17.88 1.26 8.11
C LEU A 523 -18.84 1.41 6.92
N ALA A 524 -20.14 1.12 7.12
CA ALA A 524 -21.16 1.30 6.09
C ALA A 524 -21.26 2.77 5.64
N THR A 525 -21.29 3.72 6.59
CA THR A 525 -21.31 5.15 6.22
C THR A 525 -20.06 5.57 5.46
N ARG A 526 -18.88 5.04 5.80
CA ARG A 526 -17.62 5.34 5.09
C ARG A 526 -17.58 4.75 3.69
N ILE A 527 -18.17 3.58 3.46
CA ILE A 527 -18.33 3.03 2.11
C ILE A 527 -19.28 3.91 1.30
N ASN A 528 -20.35 4.43 1.92
CA ASN A 528 -21.27 5.35 1.27
C ASN A 528 -20.60 6.68 0.86
N GLU A 529 -19.53 7.11 1.53
CA GLU A 529 -18.73 8.27 1.11
C GLU A 529 -18.14 8.11 -0.30
N LEU A 530 -17.94 6.86 -0.76
CA LEU A 530 -17.54 6.59 -2.15
C LEU A 530 -18.55 7.16 -3.14
N GLU A 531 -19.85 7.08 -2.85
CA GLU A 531 -20.89 7.64 -3.69
C GLU A 531 -20.80 9.18 -3.79
N HIS A 532 -20.47 9.86 -2.69
CA HIS A 532 -20.24 11.30 -2.69
C HIS A 532 -18.99 11.69 -3.50
N ILE A 533 -17.90 10.94 -3.38
CA ILE A 533 -16.68 11.19 -4.18
C ILE A 533 -16.93 10.96 -5.66
N ARG A 534 -17.63 9.87 -5.96
CA ARG A 534 -18.06 9.45 -7.28
C ARG A 534 -18.92 10.51 -7.93
N SER A 535 -20.05 10.85 -7.33
CA SER A 535 -20.97 11.88 -7.85
C SER A 535 -20.31 13.25 -8.08
N PHE A 536 -19.25 13.58 -7.33
CA PHE A 536 -18.44 14.77 -7.63
C PHE A 536 -17.54 14.59 -8.85
N LEU A 537 -16.73 13.52 -8.89
CA LEU A 537 -15.78 13.26 -9.98
C LEU A 537 -16.49 13.01 -11.33
N THR A 538 -17.64 12.36 -11.26
CA THR A 538 -18.38 11.84 -12.40
C THR A 538 -19.68 12.61 -12.65
N GLY A 539 -19.96 13.65 -11.86
CA GLY A 539 -21.11 14.55 -12.02
C GLY A 539 -20.74 15.88 -12.69
N THR A 540 -21.40 16.96 -12.28
CA THR A 540 -21.34 18.28 -12.93
C THR A 540 -19.97 18.98 -12.87
N ALA A 541 -18.98 18.43 -12.16
CA ALA A 541 -17.66 19.02 -12.05
C ALA A 541 -16.94 19.13 -13.39
N LEU A 542 -16.97 18.05 -14.20
CA LEU A 542 -16.32 18.06 -15.51
C LEU A 542 -17.01 19.06 -16.44
N THR A 543 -18.34 19.08 -16.48
CA THR A 543 -19.10 19.98 -17.36
C THR A 543 -18.93 21.43 -16.98
N VAL A 544 -18.91 21.77 -15.69
CA VAL A 544 -18.71 23.16 -15.26
C VAL A 544 -17.27 23.62 -15.47
N VAL A 545 -16.25 22.76 -15.31
CA VAL A 545 -14.87 23.09 -15.69
C VAL A 545 -14.77 23.34 -17.19
N MET A 546 -15.46 22.54 -18.01
CA MET A 546 -15.53 22.79 -19.45
C MET A 546 -16.25 24.11 -19.77
N ASP A 547 -17.41 24.38 -19.18
CA ASP A 547 -18.13 25.64 -19.34
C ASP A 547 -17.27 26.86 -18.93
N ALA A 548 -16.44 26.71 -17.89
CA ALA A 548 -15.50 27.73 -17.46
C ALA A 548 -14.36 27.96 -18.46
N VAL A 549 -13.81 26.90 -19.07
CA VAL A 549 -12.83 27.03 -20.16
C VAL A 549 -13.45 27.75 -21.36
N PHE A 550 -14.69 27.40 -21.73
CA PHE A 550 -15.42 28.06 -22.80
C PHE A 550 -15.81 29.50 -22.50
N SER A 551 -15.94 29.86 -21.21
CA SER A 551 -16.17 31.24 -20.81
C SER A 551 -15.06 32.18 -21.30
N VAL A 552 -13.83 31.69 -21.50
CA VAL A 552 -12.74 32.47 -22.12
C VAL A 552 -13.08 32.88 -23.55
N ILE A 553 -13.69 31.98 -24.33
CA ILE A 553 -14.13 32.27 -25.70
C ILE A 553 -15.26 33.29 -25.67
N TYR A 554 -16.24 33.14 -24.78
CA TYR A 554 -17.32 34.12 -24.62
C TYR A 554 -16.80 35.49 -24.19
N ILE A 555 -15.82 35.56 -23.28
CA ILE A 555 -15.15 36.81 -22.89
C ILE A 555 -14.44 37.45 -24.09
N ALA A 556 -13.75 36.65 -24.93
CA ALA A 556 -13.11 37.15 -26.14
C ALA A 556 -14.14 37.73 -27.13
N VAL A 557 -15.26 37.05 -27.35
CA VAL A 557 -16.37 37.56 -28.18
C VAL A 557 -16.94 38.84 -27.59
N MET A 558 -17.18 38.92 -26.28
CA MET A 558 -17.64 40.13 -25.60
C MET A 558 -16.67 41.31 -25.78
N ALA A 559 -15.36 41.07 -25.65
CA ALA A 559 -14.34 42.09 -25.82
C ALA A 559 -14.32 42.67 -27.25
N ILE A 560 -14.62 41.85 -28.26
CA ILE A 560 -14.76 42.28 -29.65
C ILE A 560 -16.00 43.19 -29.82
N TYR A 561 -17.12 42.88 -29.15
CA TYR A 561 -18.32 43.72 -29.19
C TYR A 561 -18.09 45.08 -28.51
N SER A 562 -17.57 45.06 -27.27
CA SER A 562 -17.22 46.27 -26.53
C SER A 562 -16.33 45.92 -25.34
N TRP A 563 -15.09 46.40 -25.38
CA TRP A 563 -14.15 46.20 -24.28
C TRP A 563 -14.62 46.88 -22.98
N VAL A 564 -15.34 48.02 -23.08
CA VAL A 564 -15.87 48.78 -21.92
C VAL A 564 -16.94 47.97 -21.20
N LEU A 565 -17.96 47.45 -21.93
CA LEU A 565 -18.98 46.62 -21.30
C LEU A 565 -18.40 45.32 -20.76
N THR A 566 -17.36 44.78 -21.41
CA THR A 566 -16.67 43.57 -20.94
C THR A 566 -16.01 43.79 -19.60
N LEU A 567 -15.35 44.94 -19.39
CA LEU A 567 -14.82 45.31 -18.07
C LEU A 567 -15.94 45.44 -17.02
N VAL A 568 -17.05 46.09 -17.37
CA VAL A 568 -18.20 46.25 -16.45
C VAL A 568 -18.75 44.90 -16.02
N ALA A 569 -18.91 43.95 -16.95
CA ALA A 569 -19.33 42.59 -16.64
C ALA A 569 -18.28 41.87 -15.76
N LEU A 570 -17.00 41.97 -16.11
CA LEU A 570 -15.90 41.29 -15.42
C LEU A 570 -15.62 41.83 -14.02
N VAL A 571 -15.93 43.09 -13.69
CA VAL A 571 -15.78 43.66 -12.34
C VAL A 571 -16.54 42.85 -11.28
N THR A 572 -17.62 42.16 -11.66
CA THR A 572 -18.38 41.33 -10.72
C THR A 572 -17.67 40.01 -10.37
N VAL A 573 -16.79 39.51 -11.23
CA VAL A 573 -16.02 38.26 -11.04
C VAL A 573 -15.11 38.29 -9.80
N PRO A 574 -14.25 39.30 -9.58
CA PRO A 574 -13.42 39.36 -8.36
C PRO A 574 -14.27 39.52 -7.08
N LEU A 575 -15.43 40.19 -7.15
CA LEU A 575 -16.36 40.24 -6.00
C LEU A 575 -16.90 38.84 -5.65
N PHE A 576 -17.24 38.03 -6.67
CA PHE A 576 -17.61 36.63 -6.46
C PHE A 576 -16.47 35.81 -5.87
N ALA A 577 -15.25 35.97 -6.38
CA ALA A 577 -14.09 35.27 -5.86
C ALA A 577 -13.82 35.62 -4.37
N LEU A 578 -13.94 36.90 -4.01
CA LEU A 578 -13.77 37.37 -2.63
C LEU A 578 -14.84 36.77 -1.70
N LEU A 579 -16.11 36.80 -2.11
CA LEU A 579 -17.20 36.18 -1.37
C LEU A 579 -16.89 34.70 -1.05
N ASN A 580 -16.39 33.96 -2.03
CA ASN A 580 -16.07 32.54 -1.86
C ASN A 580 -14.93 32.31 -0.89
N LEU A 581 -13.86 33.10 -0.99
CA LEU A 581 -12.70 32.99 -0.09
C LEU A 581 -13.11 33.20 1.37
N LEU A 582 -14.08 34.09 1.63
CA LEU A 582 -14.60 34.37 2.97
C LEU A 582 -15.55 33.27 3.50
N VAL A 583 -16.47 32.79 2.66
CA VAL A 583 -17.50 31.81 3.06
C VAL A 583 -16.93 30.38 3.17
N SER A 584 -15.98 30.03 2.30
CA SER A 584 -15.44 28.67 2.19
C SER A 584 -14.91 28.07 3.52
N PRO A 585 -14.06 28.74 4.33
CA PRO A 585 -13.57 28.16 5.57
C PRO A 585 -14.67 27.95 6.62
N ILE A 586 -15.68 28.83 6.64
CA ILE A 586 -16.84 28.73 7.54
C ILE A 586 -17.67 27.50 7.16
N MET A 587 -17.96 27.36 5.85
CA MET A 587 -18.73 26.24 5.32
C MET A 587 -18.05 24.90 5.61
N ARG A 588 -16.74 24.82 5.38
CA ARG A 588 -15.96 23.61 5.68
C ARG A 588 -16.13 23.18 7.13
N ARG A 589 -16.00 24.10 8.09
CA ARG A 589 -16.18 23.79 9.52
C ARG A 589 -17.59 23.30 9.83
N GLN A 590 -18.62 23.93 9.25
CA GLN A 590 -20.02 23.55 9.48
C GLN A 590 -20.35 22.19 8.86
N LEU A 591 -19.84 21.88 7.66
CA LEU A 591 -20.01 20.57 7.02
C LEU A 591 -19.35 19.46 7.84
N HIS A 592 -18.14 19.68 8.34
CA HIS A 592 -17.47 18.74 9.24
C HIS A 592 -18.29 18.48 10.51
N GLU A 593 -18.80 19.53 11.16
CA GLU A 593 -19.64 19.39 12.36
C GLU A 593 -20.94 18.64 12.04
N LYS A 594 -21.66 19.02 10.97
CA LYS A 594 -22.87 18.33 10.51
C LYS A 594 -22.63 16.83 10.32
N ALA A 595 -21.51 16.48 9.70
CA ALA A 595 -21.19 15.09 9.41
C ALA A 595 -20.76 14.29 10.66
N GLU A 596 -20.09 14.90 11.64
CA GLU A 596 -19.79 14.29 12.95
C GLU A 596 -21.10 13.99 13.70
N ARG A 597 -22.05 14.96 13.75
CA ARG A 597 -23.38 14.76 14.37
C ARG A 597 -24.22 13.70 13.66
N ASN A 598 -24.11 13.61 12.33
CA ASN A 598 -24.80 12.60 11.55
C ASN A 598 -24.33 11.19 11.95
N ALA A 599 -23.02 10.98 12.02
CA ALA A 599 -22.42 9.71 12.46
C ALA A 599 -22.87 9.35 13.89
N GLU A 600 -22.79 10.28 14.86
CA GLU A 600 -23.25 10.06 16.25
C GLU A 600 -24.73 9.62 16.34
N THR A 601 -25.58 10.19 15.49
CA THR A 601 -27.02 9.92 15.46
C THR A 601 -27.30 8.55 14.82
N HIS A 602 -26.65 8.24 13.69
CA HIS A 602 -26.80 6.96 13.02
C HIS A 602 -26.22 5.79 13.84
N SER A 603 -25.04 5.95 14.44
CA SER A 603 -24.45 4.93 15.30
C SER A 603 -25.36 4.57 16.47
N TYR A 604 -26.00 5.58 17.09
CA TYR A 604 -26.97 5.34 18.16
C TYR A 604 -28.22 4.60 17.68
N LEU A 605 -28.73 4.96 16.50
CA LEU A 605 -29.89 4.28 15.93
C LEU A 605 -29.58 2.80 15.68
N VAL A 606 -28.41 2.49 15.12
CA VAL A 606 -27.96 1.11 14.90
C VAL A 606 -27.83 0.36 16.23
N GLU A 607 -27.27 0.99 17.26
CA GLU A 607 -27.16 0.42 18.62
C GLU A 607 -28.53 0.09 19.22
N VAL A 608 -29.49 1.03 19.16
CA VAL A 608 -30.86 0.84 19.67
C VAL A 608 -31.60 -0.25 18.89
N MET A 609 -31.44 -0.29 17.56
CA MET A 609 -32.08 -1.30 16.72
C MET A 609 -31.49 -2.70 16.96
N ALA A 610 -30.16 -2.80 17.07
CA ALA A 610 -29.48 -4.06 17.40
C ALA A 610 -29.84 -4.53 18.83
N GLY A 611 -30.03 -3.60 19.76
CA GLY A 611 -30.41 -3.87 21.15
C GLY A 611 -31.93 -3.82 21.42
N MET A 612 -32.79 -3.90 20.40
CA MET A 612 -34.23 -3.65 20.54
C MET A 612 -34.87 -4.59 21.57
N GLN A 613 -34.43 -5.85 21.65
CA GLN A 613 -34.91 -6.79 22.66
C GLN A 613 -34.65 -6.28 24.08
N THR A 614 -33.45 -5.76 24.35
CA THR A 614 -33.09 -5.17 25.65
C THR A 614 -33.89 -3.91 25.93
N VAL A 615 -34.06 -3.06 24.91
CA VAL A 615 -34.87 -1.82 25.03
C VAL A 615 -36.31 -2.15 25.41
N LYS A 616 -36.91 -3.16 24.79
CA LYS A 616 -38.26 -3.64 25.13
C LYS A 616 -38.31 -4.31 26.50
N ALA A 617 -37.40 -5.25 26.77
CA ALA A 617 -37.39 -6.02 28.02
C ALA A 617 -37.15 -5.14 29.26
N GLN A 618 -36.37 -4.06 29.12
CA GLN A 618 -36.07 -3.13 30.21
C GLN A 618 -36.93 -1.86 30.18
N ASN A 619 -37.93 -1.78 29.28
CA ASN A 619 -38.81 -0.62 29.12
C ASN A 619 -38.06 0.72 28.93
N LEU A 620 -36.98 0.70 28.15
CA LEU A 620 -36.10 1.86 27.89
C LEU A 620 -36.53 2.68 26.67
N GLU A 621 -37.71 2.42 26.10
CA GLU A 621 -38.18 3.02 24.85
C GLU A 621 -38.21 4.56 24.92
N LEU A 622 -38.77 5.11 26.00
CA LEU A 622 -38.90 6.56 26.20
C LEU A 622 -37.53 7.22 26.34
N ARG A 623 -36.64 6.62 27.13
CA ARG A 623 -35.27 7.11 27.33
C ARG A 623 -34.47 7.05 26.02
N SER A 624 -34.60 5.96 25.28
CA SER A 624 -33.90 5.77 24.01
C SER A 624 -34.39 6.77 22.97
N ARG A 625 -35.71 7.01 22.91
CA ARG A 625 -36.31 8.03 22.06
C ARG A 625 -35.79 9.43 22.40
N TRP A 626 -35.76 9.82 23.67
CA TRP A 626 -35.26 11.14 24.06
C TRP A 626 -33.78 11.34 23.74
N GLN A 627 -32.94 10.33 23.99
CA GLN A 627 -31.52 10.38 23.63
C GLN A 627 -31.33 10.49 22.11
N TRP A 628 -32.11 9.76 21.32
CA TRP A 628 -32.08 9.90 19.87
C TRP A 628 -32.55 11.29 19.41
N GLN A 629 -33.66 11.78 19.96
CA GLN A 629 -34.20 13.12 19.65
C GLN A 629 -33.19 14.23 19.98
N GLU A 630 -32.46 14.12 21.09
CA GLU A 630 -31.44 15.09 21.47
C GLU A 630 -30.26 15.11 20.47
N ARG A 631 -29.77 13.93 20.07
CA ARG A 631 -28.70 13.82 19.04
C ARG A 631 -29.19 14.32 17.69
N TYR A 632 -30.42 13.96 17.31
CA TYR A 632 -31.04 14.41 16.07
C TYR A 632 -31.26 15.93 16.06
N ALA A 633 -31.70 16.53 17.17
CA ALA A 633 -31.83 17.98 17.29
C ALA A 633 -30.48 18.69 17.11
N ARG A 634 -29.39 18.14 17.67
CA ARG A 634 -28.03 18.64 17.44
C ARG A 634 -27.64 18.55 15.97
N TYR A 635 -27.89 17.42 15.30
CA TYR A 635 -27.68 17.25 13.87
C TYR A 635 -28.47 18.27 13.03
N ILE A 636 -29.76 18.43 13.31
CA ILE A 636 -30.62 19.41 12.62
C ILE A 636 -30.11 20.83 12.84
N SER A 637 -29.69 21.19 14.06
CA SER A 637 -29.14 22.53 14.34
C SER A 637 -27.86 22.82 13.56
N ALA A 638 -26.97 21.85 13.42
CA ALA A 638 -25.75 21.95 12.61
C ALA A 638 -26.08 22.03 11.12
N GLY A 639 -27.04 21.22 10.66
CA GLY A 639 -27.56 21.25 9.29
C GLY A 639 -28.21 22.60 8.95
N PHE A 640 -28.99 23.16 9.87
CA PHE A 640 -29.63 24.47 9.69
C PHE A 640 -28.60 25.59 9.55
N LYS A 641 -27.56 25.62 10.40
CA LYS A 641 -26.45 26.59 10.25
C LYS A 641 -25.78 26.50 8.87
N THR A 642 -25.57 25.26 8.40
CA THR A 642 -24.99 24.97 7.07
C THR A 642 -25.88 25.52 5.96
N ILE A 643 -27.17 25.16 5.96
CA ILE A 643 -28.14 25.59 4.95
C ILE A 643 -28.34 27.10 5.00
N SER A 644 -28.40 27.70 6.19
CA SER A 644 -28.54 29.14 6.37
C SER A 644 -27.34 29.87 5.76
N THR A 645 -26.11 29.45 6.09
CA THR A 645 -24.89 30.03 5.52
C THR A 645 -24.85 29.88 4.00
N GLN A 646 -25.26 28.72 3.47
CA GLN A 646 -25.34 28.45 2.03
C GLN A 646 -26.37 29.35 1.35
N THR A 647 -27.55 29.51 1.95
CA THR A 647 -28.65 30.33 1.42
C THR A 647 -28.28 31.81 1.44
N THR A 648 -27.62 32.30 2.48
CA THR A 648 -27.13 33.68 2.56
C THR A 648 -26.06 33.94 1.49
N ALA A 649 -25.08 33.04 1.34
CA ALA A 649 -24.04 33.16 0.33
C ALA A 649 -24.61 33.10 -1.11
N GLY A 650 -25.57 32.19 -1.34
CA GLY A 650 -26.29 32.09 -2.62
C GLY A 650 -27.14 33.32 -2.91
N SER A 651 -27.80 33.90 -1.91
CA SER A 651 -28.59 35.13 -2.07
C SER A 651 -27.71 36.33 -2.42
N LEU A 652 -26.57 36.48 -1.74
CA LEU A 652 -25.60 37.53 -2.06
C LEU A 652 -24.99 37.33 -3.45
N SER A 653 -24.75 36.08 -3.86
CA SER A 653 -24.31 35.75 -5.21
C SER A 653 -25.37 36.11 -6.26
N ASN A 654 -26.64 35.80 -6.02
CA ASN A 654 -27.75 36.17 -6.89
C ASN A 654 -27.91 37.69 -6.97
N PHE A 655 -27.72 38.42 -5.87
CA PHE A 655 -27.71 39.87 -5.86
C PHE A 655 -26.60 40.44 -6.74
N LEU A 656 -25.37 39.93 -6.62
CA LEU A 656 -24.25 40.34 -7.46
C LEU A 656 -24.49 40.04 -8.95
N ASN A 657 -25.15 38.92 -9.28
CA ASN A 657 -25.52 38.59 -10.67
C ASN A 657 -26.57 39.58 -11.22
N LYS A 658 -27.62 39.89 -10.45
CA LYS A 658 -28.62 40.90 -10.81
C LYS A 658 -27.98 42.28 -10.97
N LEU A 659 -27.07 42.65 -10.08
CA LEU A 659 -26.32 43.90 -10.14
C LEU A 659 -25.46 43.95 -11.41
N SER A 660 -24.76 42.87 -11.75
CA SER A 660 -24.01 42.75 -13.01
C SER A 660 -24.91 42.99 -14.22
N THR A 661 -26.06 42.32 -14.27
CA THR A 661 -27.03 42.47 -15.35
C THR A 661 -27.55 43.90 -15.48
N LEU A 662 -27.83 44.57 -14.36
CA LEU A 662 -28.27 45.97 -14.33
C LEU A 662 -27.17 46.92 -14.79
N LEU A 663 -25.91 46.72 -14.36
CA LEU A 663 -24.78 47.54 -14.77
C LEU A 663 -24.50 47.42 -16.27
N VAL A 664 -24.53 46.19 -16.82
CA VAL A 664 -24.38 45.95 -18.26
C VAL A 664 -25.50 46.64 -19.05
N LEU A 665 -26.74 46.56 -18.57
CA LEU A 665 -27.86 47.23 -19.23
C LEU A 665 -27.76 48.75 -19.13
N TRP A 666 -27.38 49.31 -17.99
CA TRP A 666 -27.27 50.76 -17.78
C TRP A 666 -26.14 51.37 -18.62
N VAL A 667 -24.92 50.85 -18.50
CA VAL A 667 -23.77 51.33 -19.29
C VAL A 667 -23.99 51.03 -20.78
N GLY A 668 -24.55 49.87 -21.09
CA GLY A 668 -24.89 49.49 -22.46
C GLY A 668 -25.91 50.42 -23.10
N ALA A 669 -26.98 50.78 -22.40
CA ALA A 669 -27.96 51.75 -22.90
C ALA A 669 -27.32 53.12 -23.16
N TYR A 670 -26.41 53.57 -22.28
CA TYR A 670 -25.65 54.80 -22.51
C TYR A 670 -24.80 54.76 -23.79
N LEU A 671 -24.13 53.62 -24.08
CA LEU A 671 -23.37 53.45 -25.32
C LEU A 671 -24.25 53.37 -26.56
N VAL A 672 -25.45 52.79 -26.45
CA VAL A 672 -26.44 52.77 -27.54
C VAL A 672 -26.96 54.18 -27.82
N LEU A 673 -27.26 54.98 -26.79
CA LEU A 673 -27.66 56.38 -26.94
C LEU A 673 -26.58 57.24 -27.60
N ASN A 674 -25.30 56.93 -27.36
CA ASN A 674 -24.16 57.59 -28.00
C ASN A 674 -23.84 57.04 -29.41
N GLY A 675 -24.62 56.10 -29.93
CA GLY A 675 -24.43 55.50 -31.26
C GLY A 675 -23.22 54.57 -31.39
N GLN A 676 -22.61 54.13 -30.28
CA GLN A 676 -21.44 53.25 -30.29
C GLN A 676 -21.81 51.76 -30.35
N LEU A 677 -23.05 51.40 -30.01
CA LEU A 677 -23.61 50.05 -30.07
C LEU A 677 -25.04 50.10 -30.61
N THR A 678 -25.49 49.04 -31.28
CA THR A 678 -26.92 48.88 -31.65
C THR A 678 -27.74 48.26 -30.50
N LEU A 679 -29.07 48.40 -30.57
CA LEU A 679 -29.96 47.77 -29.59
C LEU A 679 -29.85 46.22 -29.63
N GLY A 680 -29.73 45.63 -30.83
CA GLY A 680 -29.51 44.19 -30.99
C GLY A 680 -28.17 43.74 -30.44
N GLN A 681 -27.09 44.51 -30.65
CA GLN A 681 -25.77 44.22 -30.07
C GLN A 681 -25.80 44.25 -28.53
N LEU A 682 -26.52 45.20 -27.92
CA LEU A 682 -26.69 45.25 -26.47
C LEU A 682 -27.41 44.00 -25.93
N ILE A 683 -28.47 43.56 -26.60
CA ILE A 683 -29.24 42.37 -26.18
C ILE A 683 -28.42 41.10 -26.36
N ALA A 684 -27.69 40.95 -27.47
CA ALA A 684 -26.77 39.84 -27.66
C ALA A 684 -25.65 39.84 -26.61
N PHE A 685 -25.06 41.01 -26.33
CA PHE A 685 -24.04 41.15 -25.29
C PHE A 685 -24.57 40.70 -23.92
N ARG A 686 -25.80 41.10 -23.56
CA ARG A 686 -26.45 40.67 -22.31
C ARG A 686 -26.60 39.15 -22.23
N ILE A 687 -27.02 38.50 -23.31
CA ILE A 687 -27.17 37.03 -23.36
C ILE A 687 -25.80 36.35 -23.20
N ILE A 688 -24.78 36.80 -23.94
CA ILE A 688 -23.41 36.23 -23.87
C ILE A 688 -22.80 36.46 -22.48
N SER A 689 -23.02 37.64 -21.88
CA SER A 689 -22.57 37.95 -20.51
C SER A 689 -23.14 36.96 -19.48
N ASN A 690 -24.36 36.46 -19.68
CA ASN A 690 -24.94 35.45 -18.81
C ASN A 690 -24.29 34.07 -18.99
N TYR A 691 -23.90 33.72 -20.23
CA TYR A 691 -23.11 32.50 -20.50
C TYR A 691 -21.71 32.53 -19.89
N VAL A 692 -21.14 33.71 -19.61
CA VAL A 692 -19.90 33.84 -18.83
C VAL A 692 -20.17 33.78 -17.33
N THR A 693 -21.18 34.51 -16.86
CA THR A 693 -21.41 34.67 -15.40
C THR A 693 -21.96 33.40 -14.76
N SER A 694 -22.80 32.63 -15.48
CA SER A 694 -23.43 31.40 -14.95
C SER A 694 -22.41 30.28 -14.65
N PRO A 695 -21.47 29.91 -15.55
CA PRO A 695 -20.41 28.95 -15.23
C PRO A 695 -19.49 29.41 -14.10
N LEU A 696 -19.17 30.70 -14.03
CA LEU A 696 -18.37 31.27 -12.93
C LEU A 696 -19.10 31.13 -11.57
N LEU A 697 -20.43 31.28 -11.54
CA LEU A 697 -21.24 30.99 -10.36
C LEU A 697 -21.26 29.51 -10.02
N ARG A 698 -21.35 28.63 -11.03
CA ARG A 698 -21.31 27.18 -10.80
C ARG A 698 -19.95 26.70 -10.30
N LEU A 699 -18.85 27.35 -10.70
CA LEU A 699 -17.51 27.08 -10.15
C LEU A 699 -17.45 27.29 -8.63
N VAL A 700 -18.24 28.22 -8.10
CA VAL A 700 -18.37 28.42 -6.65
C VAL A 700 -18.97 27.19 -5.98
N GLN A 701 -20.06 26.67 -6.54
CA GLN A 701 -20.74 25.48 -6.04
C GLN A 701 -19.84 24.25 -6.20
N LEU A 702 -19.11 24.15 -7.32
CA LEU A 702 -18.11 23.10 -7.49
C LEU A 702 -17.02 23.16 -6.43
N TRP A 703 -16.55 24.35 -6.07
CA TRP A 703 -15.55 24.48 -5.02
C TRP A 703 -16.08 23.97 -3.67
N GLN A 704 -17.35 24.20 -3.37
CA GLN A 704 -18.01 23.65 -2.17
C GLN A 704 -18.12 22.13 -2.25
N ASN A 705 -18.61 21.60 -3.37
CA ASN A 705 -18.72 20.16 -3.59
C ASN A 705 -17.34 19.49 -3.50
N PHE A 706 -16.29 20.13 -4.02
CA PHE A 706 -14.92 19.67 -3.92
C PHE A 706 -14.46 19.56 -2.46
N GLN A 707 -14.87 20.48 -1.58
CA GLN A 707 -14.55 20.41 -0.15
C GLN A 707 -15.28 19.27 0.56
N GLU A 708 -16.55 19.05 0.24
CA GLU A 708 -17.32 17.91 0.74
C GLU A 708 -16.69 16.59 0.27
N THR A 709 -16.37 16.49 -1.01
CA THR A 709 -15.66 15.34 -1.57
C THR A 709 -14.27 15.15 -0.99
N ALA A 710 -13.53 16.21 -0.69
CA ALA A 710 -12.23 16.11 -0.03
C ALA A 710 -12.35 15.51 1.39
N LEU A 711 -13.44 15.82 2.12
CA LEU A 711 -13.74 15.22 3.41
C LEU A 711 -14.14 13.73 3.25
N SER A 712 -15.01 13.41 2.31
CA SER A 712 -15.36 12.03 1.96
C SER A 712 -14.11 11.22 1.59
N LEU A 713 -13.22 11.81 0.81
CA LEU A 713 -11.95 11.23 0.40
C LEU A 713 -11.03 10.97 1.60
N GLN A 714 -10.93 11.90 2.55
CA GLN A 714 -10.17 11.70 3.80
C GLN A 714 -10.76 10.57 4.68
N ARG A 715 -12.08 10.38 4.67
CA ARG A 715 -12.74 9.31 5.44
C ARG A 715 -12.55 7.94 4.79
N LEU A 716 -12.63 7.89 3.47
CA LEU A 716 -12.37 6.70 2.68
C LEU A 716 -10.87 6.33 2.73
N SER A 717 -9.98 7.32 2.81
CA SER A 717 -8.53 7.08 2.92
C SER A 717 -8.18 6.28 4.16
N ASP A 718 -8.89 6.44 5.28
CA ASP A 718 -8.71 5.60 6.48
C ASP A 718 -8.88 4.11 6.17
N ILE A 719 -9.79 3.75 5.27
CA ILE A 719 -9.97 2.37 4.81
C ILE A 719 -8.84 2.00 3.85
N LEU A 720 -8.65 2.77 2.78
CA LEU A 720 -7.77 2.39 1.65
C LEU A 720 -6.27 2.53 1.93
N ASP A 721 -5.88 3.37 2.90
CA ASP A 721 -4.50 3.51 3.36
C ASP A 721 -4.15 2.48 4.45
N THR A 722 -5.14 1.75 4.99
CA THR A 722 -4.87 0.66 5.93
C THR A 722 -4.19 -0.48 5.18
N PRO A 723 -3.08 -1.03 5.70
CA PRO A 723 -2.40 -2.16 5.06
C PRO A 723 -3.32 -3.39 5.01
N GLN A 724 -3.29 -4.08 3.87
CA GLN A 724 -3.96 -5.37 3.70
C GLN A 724 -3.28 -6.45 4.55
N GLU A 725 -4.03 -7.51 4.85
CA GLU A 725 -3.56 -8.67 5.62
C GLU A 725 -2.41 -9.40 4.90
N GLU A 726 -2.47 -9.48 3.56
CA GLU A 726 -1.36 -9.91 2.70
C GLU A 726 -0.86 -8.71 1.87
N GLU A 727 0.30 -8.12 2.21
CA GLU A 727 0.91 -7.06 1.40
C GLU A 727 1.78 -7.68 0.28
N GLN A 728 1.96 -6.97 -0.84
CA GLN A 728 2.72 -7.43 -2.03
C GLN A 728 4.16 -7.94 -1.75
N GLY A 729 4.71 -7.73 -0.55
CA GLY A 729 5.97 -8.33 -0.10
C GLY A 729 5.89 -9.81 0.33
N GLU A 730 4.69 -10.33 0.60
CA GLU A 730 4.43 -11.72 0.97
C GLU A 730 4.34 -12.68 -0.24
N HIS A 731 4.66 -12.23 -1.46
CA HIS A 731 4.82 -13.12 -2.63
C HIS A 731 6.01 -14.09 -2.49
N GLN A 732 6.74 -14.02 -1.38
CA GLN A 732 7.79 -14.97 -0.97
C GLN A 732 7.30 -15.99 0.06
N ASN A 733 6.04 -15.90 0.52
CA ASN A 733 5.47 -16.88 1.43
C ASN A 733 5.30 -18.20 0.69
N ILE A 734 5.62 -19.28 1.39
CA ILE A 734 5.47 -20.62 0.85
C ILE A 734 3.99 -21.02 0.85
N LEU A 735 3.57 -21.78 -0.16
CA LEU A 735 2.28 -22.46 -0.15
C LEU A 735 2.29 -23.49 0.98
N MET A 736 1.24 -23.51 1.80
CA MET A 736 1.09 -24.54 2.84
C MET A 736 0.95 -25.90 2.16
N PRO A 737 1.81 -26.88 2.47
CA PRO A 737 1.59 -28.27 2.06
C PRO A 737 0.28 -28.82 2.66
N ALA A 738 -0.11 -30.03 2.24
CA ALA A 738 -1.23 -30.71 2.86
C ALA A 738 -0.95 -30.90 4.36
N ILE A 739 -1.80 -30.35 5.22
CA ILE A 739 -1.64 -30.42 6.67
C ILE A 739 -1.81 -31.87 7.12
N GLU A 740 -0.81 -32.41 7.82
CA GLU A 740 -0.91 -33.69 8.54
C GLU A 740 -1.52 -33.47 9.93
N GLY A 741 -1.29 -32.29 10.52
CA GLY A 741 -1.98 -31.81 11.72
C GLY A 741 -1.15 -31.78 12.99
N HIS A 742 0.17 -31.90 12.89
CA HIS A 742 1.07 -31.62 14.01
C HIS A 742 1.12 -30.11 14.27
N VAL A 743 0.92 -29.68 15.53
CA VAL A 743 0.85 -28.26 15.89
C VAL A 743 1.78 -27.97 17.08
N CYS A 744 2.65 -26.96 16.95
CA CYS A 744 3.57 -26.57 18.01
C CYS A 744 3.54 -25.05 18.25
N TYR A 745 3.34 -24.65 19.50
CA TYR A 745 3.46 -23.28 19.98
C TYR A 745 4.81 -23.12 20.68
N GLN A 746 5.60 -22.13 20.27
CA GLN A 746 6.93 -21.84 20.83
C GLN A 746 7.02 -20.41 21.34
N ASN A 747 7.07 -20.26 22.66
CA ASN A 747 7.16 -18.99 23.39
C ASN A 747 6.12 -17.94 22.97
N VAL A 748 4.91 -18.40 22.66
CA VAL A 748 3.87 -17.56 22.06
C VAL A 748 3.26 -16.65 23.12
N SER A 749 3.33 -15.35 22.89
CA SER A 749 2.67 -14.36 23.74
C SER A 749 1.86 -13.40 22.87
N PHE A 750 0.67 -13.01 23.34
CA PHE A 750 -0.27 -12.25 22.54
C PHE A 750 -1.06 -11.23 23.35
N SER A 751 -1.32 -10.08 22.71
CA SER A 751 -2.27 -9.11 23.21
C SER A 751 -3.08 -8.42 22.10
N PHE A 752 -4.38 -8.19 22.31
CA PHE A 752 -5.25 -7.53 21.32
C PHE A 752 -4.94 -6.04 21.12
N ARG A 753 -4.38 -5.38 22.14
CA ARG A 753 -3.97 -3.96 22.08
C ARG A 753 -2.54 -3.80 22.58
N PRO A 754 -1.73 -2.97 21.92
CA PRO A 754 -0.47 -2.52 22.49
C PRO A 754 -0.74 -1.93 23.88
N ASN A 755 0.02 -2.36 24.90
CA ASN A 755 -0.11 -1.94 26.30
C ASN A 755 -1.36 -2.41 27.06
N SER A 756 -2.08 -3.44 26.59
CA SER A 756 -3.09 -4.13 27.40
C SER A 756 -2.49 -5.38 28.08
N PRO A 757 -3.10 -5.90 29.18
CA PRO A 757 -2.60 -7.13 29.80
C PRO A 757 -2.51 -8.25 28.76
N MET A 758 -1.45 -9.05 28.84
CA MET A 758 -1.22 -10.17 27.93
C MET A 758 -2.34 -11.19 28.11
N GLN A 759 -3.03 -11.53 27.01
CA GLN A 759 -4.06 -12.57 27.03
C GLN A 759 -3.46 -13.96 26.92
N LEU A 760 -2.27 -14.07 26.31
CA LEU A 760 -1.44 -15.27 26.30
C LEU A 760 -0.02 -14.93 26.73
N CYS A 761 0.52 -15.72 27.64
CA CYS A 761 1.80 -15.51 28.29
C CYS A 761 2.68 -16.74 28.09
N ASN A 762 3.66 -16.64 27.19
CA ASN A 762 4.71 -17.64 26.97
C ASN A 762 4.18 -19.09 26.80
N ILE A 763 3.21 -19.27 25.90
CA ILE A 763 2.62 -20.56 25.59
C ILE A 763 3.65 -21.45 24.87
N ASN A 764 3.92 -22.62 25.46
CA ASN A 764 4.82 -23.65 24.93
C ASN A 764 4.11 -25.00 25.02
N VAL A 765 3.64 -25.51 23.87
CA VAL A 765 2.90 -26.78 23.81
C VAL A 765 2.98 -27.38 22.43
N GLU A 766 2.96 -28.71 22.36
CA GLU A 766 2.97 -29.49 21.14
C GLU A 766 1.80 -30.48 21.15
N PHE A 767 1.12 -30.59 20.00
CA PHE A 767 0.00 -31.49 19.78
C PHE A 767 0.34 -32.44 18.63
N PRO A 768 0.24 -33.77 18.85
CA PRO A 768 0.52 -34.75 17.82
C PRO A 768 -0.55 -34.74 16.72
N ARG A 769 -0.16 -35.10 15.51
CA ARG A 769 -1.08 -35.24 14.37
C ARG A 769 -2.19 -36.26 14.67
N GLY A 770 -3.40 -35.98 14.19
CA GLY A 770 -4.55 -36.88 14.28
C GLY A 770 -5.17 -36.98 15.68
N SER A 771 -4.80 -36.10 16.61
CA SER A 771 -5.30 -36.14 17.99
C SER A 771 -6.56 -35.31 18.19
N PHE A 772 -7.43 -35.78 19.07
CA PHE A 772 -8.57 -35.02 19.58
C PHE A 772 -8.17 -34.28 20.86
N ILE A 773 -8.05 -32.96 20.76
CA ILE A 773 -7.57 -32.07 21.83
C ILE A 773 -8.73 -31.34 22.50
N GLY A 774 -8.96 -31.62 23.79
CA GLY A 774 -9.89 -30.87 24.63
C GLY A 774 -9.20 -29.68 25.29
N VAL A 775 -9.70 -28.45 25.08
CA VAL A 775 -9.14 -27.24 25.68
C VAL A 775 -10.09 -26.70 26.76
N VAL A 776 -9.62 -26.64 28.00
CA VAL A 776 -10.43 -26.30 29.18
C VAL A 776 -9.79 -25.22 30.04
N GLY A 777 -10.63 -24.55 30.83
CA GLY A 777 -10.22 -23.45 31.69
C GLY A 777 -11.37 -22.50 31.98
N GLN A 778 -11.19 -21.62 32.96
CA GLN A 778 -12.19 -20.61 33.32
C GLN A 778 -12.45 -19.63 32.15
N SER A 779 -13.59 -18.94 32.18
CA SER A 779 -13.86 -17.88 31.20
C SER A 779 -12.77 -16.81 31.27
N GLY A 780 -12.30 -16.34 30.11
CA GLY A 780 -11.19 -15.38 30.04
C GLY A 780 -9.78 -15.96 30.22
N SER A 781 -9.62 -17.29 30.32
CA SER A 781 -8.28 -17.92 30.46
C SER A 781 -7.42 -17.91 29.19
N GLY A 782 -7.94 -17.44 28.05
CA GLY A 782 -7.20 -17.32 26.78
C GLY A 782 -7.46 -18.43 25.75
N LYS A 783 -8.35 -19.41 26.01
CA LYS A 783 -8.65 -20.56 25.13
C LYS A 783 -8.97 -20.17 23.68
N SER A 784 -10.04 -19.39 23.50
CA SER A 784 -10.47 -18.91 22.18
C SER A 784 -9.40 -18.04 21.52
N THR A 785 -8.65 -17.26 22.31
CA THR A 785 -7.54 -16.44 21.82
C THR A 785 -6.42 -17.30 21.25
N MET A 786 -6.03 -18.38 21.93
CA MET A 786 -4.99 -19.31 21.47
C MET A 786 -5.37 -19.98 20.15
N LEU A 787 -6.62 -20.42 20.02
CA LEU A 787 -7.09 -21.09 18.80
C LEU A 787 -7.30 -20.12 17.63
N LYS A 788 -7.66 -18.84 17.90
CA LYS A 788 -7.74 -17.79 16.86
C LYS A 788 -6.39 -17.47 16.20
N LEU A 789 -5.27 -17.80 16.85
CA LEU A 789 -3.93 -17.62 16.27
C LEU A 789 -3.58 -18.69 15.22
N LEU A 790 -4.14 -19.90 15.30
CA LEU A 790 -3.87 -21.00 14.34
C LEU A 790 -4.22 -20.66 12.89
N PRO A 791 -5.43 -20.17 12.56
CA PRO A 791 -5.77 -19.70 11.22
C PRO A 791 -5.15 -18.34 10.88
N ARG A 792 -4.21 -17.84 11.69
CA ARG A 792 -3.57 -16.52 11.59
C ARG A 792 -4.62 -15.40 11.44
N LEU A 793 -5.69 -15.43 12.24
CA LEU A 793 -6.63 -14.28 12.33
C LEU A 793 -6.02 -13.11 13.11
N TYR A 794 -5.04 -13.43 13.95
CA TYR A 794 -4.19 -12.49 14.66
C TYR A 794 -2.75 -12.98 14.60
N GLU A 795 -1.80 -12.05 14.69
CA GLU A 795 -0.38 -12.38 14.78
C GLU A 795 0.09 -12.31 16.24
N PRO A 796 0.93 -13.26 16.70
CA PRO A 796 1.49 -13.21 18.05
C PRO A 796 2.43 -12.01 18.20
N VAL A 797 2.50 -11.45 19.42
CA VAL A 797 3.44 -10.35 19.75
C VAL A 797 4.88 -10.88 19.82
N SER A 798 5.03 -12.10 20.32
CA SER A 798 6.31 -12.81 20.39
C SER A 798 6.09 -14.31 20.24
N GLY A 799 7.14 -15.03 19.86
CA GLY A 799 7.09 -16.47 19.65
C GLY A 799 6.65 -16.86 18.24
N LYS A 800 6.47 -18.15 18.00
CA LYS A 800 6.11 -18.73 16.71
C LYS A 800 5.14 -19.88 16.88
N ILE A 801 4.31 -20.08 15.86
CA ILE A 801 3.39 -21.21 15.77
C ILE A 801 3.79 -22.01 14.53
N LEU A 802 4.03 -23.29 14.72
CA LEU A 802 4.44 -24.23 13.67
C LEU A 802 3.30 -25.20 13.42
N ILE A 803 2.98 -25.46 12.16
CA ILE A 803 2.12 -26.56 11.73
C ILE A 803 2.95 -27.47 10.84
N ASP A 804 3.08 -28.74 11.22
CA ASP A 804 3.92 -29.74 10.54
C ASP A 804 5.38 -29.26 10.32
N GLY A 805 5.90 -28.48 11.26
CA GLY A 805 7.23 -27.87 11.20
C GLY A 805 7.33 -26.56 10.40
N TYR A 806 6.26 -26.11 9.76
CA TYR A 806 6.21 -24.84 9.01
C TYR A 806 5.71 -23.69 9.88
N ASP A 807 6.45 -22.59 9.92
CA ASP A 807 6.07 -21.36 10.62
C ASP A 807 4.92 -20.66 9.87
N ILE A 808 3.74 -20.62 10.49
CA ILE A 808 2.52 -20.07 9.86
C ILE A 808 2.65 -18.60 9.48
N SER A 809 3.61 -17.87 10.06
CA SER A 809 3.91 -16.47 9.71
C SER A 809 4.56 -16.33 8.33
N LYS A 810 5.09 -17.43 7.76
CA LYS A 810 5.80 -17.46 6.47
C LYS A 810 5.02 -18.17 5.36
N VAL A 811 3.77 -18.51 5.64
CA VAL A 811 2.89 -19.29 4.76
C VAL A 811 1.79 -18.40 4.21
N GLU A 812 1.37 -18.64 2.97
CA GLU A 812 0.24 -17.93 2.33
C GLU A 812 -1.09 -18.21 3.07
N LEU A 813 -1.85 -17.17 3.43
CA LEU A 813 -3.04 -17.29 4.28
C LEU A 813 -4.14 -18.10 3.62
N TYR A 814 -4.34 -17.93 2.30
CA TYR A 814 -5.36 -18.67 1.58
C TYR A 814 -5.11 -20.19 1.64
N SER A 815 -3.85 -20.61 1.40
CA SER A 815 -3.45 -22.02 1.45
C SER A 815 -3.59 -22.64 2.85
N LEU A 816 -3.35 -21.83 3.90
CA LEU A 816 -3.51 -22.22 5.30
C LEU A 816 -5.00 -22.33 5.69
N ARG A 817 -5.78 -21.27 5.48
CA ARG A 817 -7.18 -21.18 5.91
C ARG A 817 -8.10 -22.13 5.15
N ARG A 818 -7.78 -22.48 3.90
CA ARG A 818 -8.54 -23.49 3.14
C ARG A 818 -8.49 -24.88 3.80
N GLN A 819 -7.43 -25.21 4.53
CA GLN A 819 -7.20 -26.52 5.14
C GLN A 819 -7.65 -26.59 6.61
N ILE A 820 -7.92 -25.43 7.23
CA ILE A 820 -8.40 -25.31 8.61
C ILE A 820 -9.90 -25.00 8.60
N GLY A 821 -10.70 -25.81 9.29
CA GLY A 821 -12.11 -25.50 9.54
C GLY A 821 -12.28 -24.85 10.90
N VAL A 822 -13.09 -23.79 10.99
CA VAL A 822 -13.32 -23.07 12.24
C VAL A 822 -14.80 -22.86 12.47
N VAL A 823 -15.31 -23.32 13.62
CA VAL A 823 -16.63 -22.95 14.14
C VAL A 823 -16.43 -22.02 15.32
N LEU A 824 -16.86 -20.76 15.14
CA LEU A 824 -16.79 -19.72 16.17
C LEU A 824 -17.97 -19.83 17.14
N GLN A 825 -17.79 -19.30 18.36
CA GLN A 825 -18.81 -19.25 19.41
C GLN A 825 -20.11 -18.58 18.94
N ASP A 826 -20.01 -17.40 18.32
CA ASP A 826 -21.13 -16.68 17.72
C ASP A 826 -21.34 -17.11 16.26
N THR A 827 -22.12 -18.17 16.06
CA THR A 827 -22.40 -18.69 14.72
C THR A 827 -23.35 -17.79 13.94
N LEU A 828 -22.86 -17.18 12.87
CA LEU A 828 -23.65 -16.40 11.92
C LEU A 828 -24.04 -17.25 10.70
N LEU A 829 -25.34 -17.24 10.40
CA LEU A 829 -25.89 -17.75 9.15
C LEU A 829 -26.22 -16.56 8.24
N PHE A 830 -25.89 -16.71 6.96
CA PHE A 830 -26.20 -15.71 5.94
C PHE A 830 -27.66 -15.88 5.51
N ASP A 831 -28.25 -14.80 4.99
CA ASP A 831 -29.57 -14.89 4.41
C ASP A 831 -29.57 -15.84 3.20
N GLY A 832 -30.61 -16.65 3.07
CA GLY A 832 -30.68 -17.79 2.14
C GLY A 832 -31.25 -19.04 2.79
N THR A 833 -31.16 -20.16 2.07
CA THR A 833 -31.62 -21.48 2.52
C THR A 833 -30.65 -22.17 3.46
N ILE A 834 -31.10 -23.19 4.20
CA ILE A 834 -30.22 -24.05 5.00
C ILE A 834 -29.18 -24.75 4.12
N ARG A 835 -29.61 -25.24 2.94
CA ARG A 835 -28.73 -25.87 1.94
C ARG A 835 -27.57 -24.95 1.56
N GLU A 836 -27.87 -23.73 1.13
CA GLU A 836 -26.87 -22.73 0.75
C GLU A 836 -25.94 -22.42 1.93
N ASN A 837 -26.48 -22.30 3.14
CA ASN A 837 -25.68 -22.04 4.34
C ASN A 837 -24.72 -23.19 4.72
N ILE A 838 -25.07 -24.45 4.44
CA ILE A 838 -24.17 -25.60 4.64
C ILE A 838 -23.11 -25.61 3.52
N ALA A 839 -23.51 -25.36 2.28
CA ALA A 839 -22.65 -25.39 1.09
C ALA A 839 -21.79 -24.13 0.87
N LEU A 840 -21.74 -23.17 1.82
CA LEU A 840 -21.02 -21.90 1.63
C LEU A 840 -19.54 -22.04 1.23
N ALA A 841 -18.84 -23.00 1.82
CA ALA A 841 -17.43 -23.26 1.51
C ALA A 841 -17.22 -24.11 0.24
N TYR A 842 -18.25 -24.85 -0.17
CA TYR A 842 -18.22 -25.74 -1.33
C TYR A 842 -19.58 -25.70 -2.04
N PRO A 843 -19.85 -24.65 -2.84
CA PRO A 843 -21.18 -24.42 -3.45
C PRO A 843 -21.64 -25.53 -4.40
N ASP A 844 -20.68 -26.25 -4.99
CA ASP A 844 -20.92 -27.34 -5.93
C ASP A 844 -21.16 -28.70 -5.23
N ALA A 845 -21.30 -28.71 -3.89
CA ALA A 845 -21.58 -29.92 -3.12
C ALA A 845 -22.89 -30.60 -3.60
N SER A 846 -22.82 -31.92 -3.75
CA SER A 846 -24.00 -32.74 -4.00
C SER A 846 -24.93 -32.76 -2.79
N ASP A 847 -26.23 -32.97 -3.02
CA ASP A 847 -27.19 -33.05 -1.92
C ASP A 847 -26.87 -34.22 -0.96
N GLU A 848 -26.26 -35.29 -1.46
CA GLU A 848 -25.80 -36.43 -0.66
C GLU A 848 -24.69 -36.03 0.33
N GLU A 849 -23.68 -35.27 -0.13
CA GLU A 849 -22.61 -34.74 0.71
C GLU A 849 -23.16 -33.78 1.77
N ILE A 850 -24.10 -32.90 1.39
CA ILE A 850 -24.76 -31.98 2.32
C ILE A 850 -25.53 -32.76 3.40
N ILE A 851 -26.25 -33.82 3.01
CA ILE A 851 -26.98 -34.68 3.95
C ILE A 851 -26.02 -35.43 4.88
N ALA A 852 -24.91 -35.96 4.35
CA ALA A 852 -23.90 -36.63 5.15
C ALA A 852 -23.30 -35.69 6.20
N ALA A 853 -22.91 -34.48 5.80
CA ALA A 853 -22.37 -33.46 6.71
C ALA A 853 -23.40 -33.05 7.77
N ALA A 854 -24.67 -32.89 7.39
CA ALA A 854 -25.76 -32.59 8.31
C ALA A 854 -26.04 -33.75 9.29
N LYS A 855 -25.86 -35.01 8.90
CA LYS A 855 -25.99 -36.16 9.82
C LYS A 855 -24.87 -36.17 10.86
N VAL A 856 -23.63 -35.91 10.45
CA VAL A 856 -22.49 -35.78 11.38
C VAL A 856 -22.76 -34.68 12.40
N ALA A 857 -23.24 -33.52 11.95
CA ALA A 857 -23.59 -32.40 12.83
C ALA A 857 -24.90 -32.57 13.62
N TYR A 858 -25.55 -33.76 13.56
CA TYR A 858 -26.84 -34.04 14.18
C TYR A 858 -27.94 -33.02 13.78
N ALA A 859 -27.84 -32.50 12.55
CA ALA A 859 -28.72 -31.48 12.01
C ALA A 859 -29.85 -32.03 11.13
N HIS A 860 -29.63 -33.19 10.50
CA HIS A 860 -30.54 -33.75 9.51
C HIS A 860 -32.00 -33.86 10.00
N ASP A 861 -32.22 -34.43 11.17
CA ASP A 861 -33.57 -34.72 11.68
C ASP A 861 -34.37 -33.44 11.93
N PHE A 862 -33.75 -32.40 12.50
CA PHE A 862 -34.45 -31.14 12.70
C PHE A 862 -34.67 -30.42 11.37
N ILE A 863 -33.72 -30.49 10.43
CA ILE A 863 -33.88 -29.87 9.11
C ILE A 863 -35.09 -30.48 8.41
N MET A 864 -35.22 -31.82 8.42
CA MET A 864 -36.37 -32.52 7.84
C MET A 864 -37.69 -32.25 8.55
N SER A 865 -37.66 -31.84 9.83
CA SER A 865 -38.86 -31.41 10.56
C SER A 865 -39.35 -30.01 10.18
N LEU A 866 -38.54 -29.22 9.48
CA LEU A 866 -38.93 -27.89 9.01
C LEU A 866 -39.83 -27.99 7.77
N PRO A 867 -40.77 -27.04 7.55
CA PRO A 867 -41.75 -27.13 6.46
C PRO A 867 -41.15 -27.35 5.06
N ASN A 868 -39.99 -26.75 4.77
CA ASN A 868 -39.32 -26.85 3.47
C ASN A 868 -38.00 -27.64 3.53
N GLY A 869 -37.75 -28.40 4.61
CA GLY A 869 -36.53 -29.17 4.75
C GLY A 869 -35.27 -28.30 4.62
N TYR A 870 -34.33 -28.74 3.77
CA TYR A 870 -33.10 -28.00 3.43
C TYR A 870 -33.34 -26.68 2.67
N ASN A 871 -34.51 -26.50 2.05
CA ASN A 871 -34.88 -25.27 1.36
C ASN A 871 -35.56 -24.25 2.28
N THR A 872 -35.66 -24.53 3.57
CA THR A 872 -36.14 -23.56 4.56
C THR A 872 -35.22 -22.34 4.55
N GLN A 873 -35.80 -21.14 4.45
CA GLN A 873 -35.06 -19.89 4.58
C GLN A 873 -34.71 -19.63 6.04
N VAL A 874 -33.46 -19.27 6.28
CA VAL A 874 -32.92 -19.06 7.63
C VAL A 874 -33.15 -17.62 8.11
N GLY A 875 -33.26 -16.67 7.17
CA GLY A 875 -33.39 -15.24 7.42
C GLY A 875 -32.09 -14.58 7.90
N GLU A 876 -32.11 -13.25 8.03
CA GLU A 876 -30.94 -12.47 8.43
C GLU A 876 -30.37 -12.93 9.79
N ARG A 877 -29.06 -13.23 9.84
CA ARG A 877 -28.35 -13.76 11.02
C ARG A 877 -28.96 -15.07 11.58
N GLY A 878 -29.72 -15.77 10.75
CA GLY A 878 -30.42 -17.00 11.08
C GLY A 878 -31.58 -16.83 12.07
N SER A 879 -32.27 -15.70 12.04
CA SER A 879 -33.42 -15.42 12.92
C SER A 879 -34.54 -16.46 12.89
N GLY A 880 -34.66 -17.24 11.80
CA GLY A 880 -35.62 -18.34 11.67
C GLY A 880 -35.25 -19.64 12.41
N LEU A 881 -34.06 -19.72 13.02
CA LEU A 881 -33.58 -20.92 13.72
C LEU A 881 -33.24 -20.64 15.18
N SER A 882 -33.40 -21.66 16.04
CA SER A 882 -32.95 -21.59 17.44
C SER A 882 -31.41 -21.55 17.53
N GLY A 883 -30.87 -21.10 18.68
CA GLY A 883 -29.41 -21.04 18.91
C GLY A 883 -28.69 -22.36 18.63
N GLY A 884 -29.18 -23.47 19.18
CA GLY A 884 -28.62 -24.81 18.94
C GLY A 884 -28.81 -25.33 17.52
N GLN A 885 -29.88 -24.91 16.81
CA GLN A 885 -30.04 -25.23 15.38
C GLN A 885 -29.00 -24.50 14.53
N ARG A 886 -28.79 -23.19 14.78
CA ARG A 886 -27.77 -22.40 14.08
C ARG A 886 -26.37 -22.97 14.25
N GLN A 887 -26.02 -23.36 15.47
CA GLN A 887 -24.74 -24.01 15.77
C GLN A 887 -24.58 -25.31 14.98
N ARG A 888 -25.59 -26.20 14.98
CA ARG A 888 -25.54 -27.44 14.19
C ARG A 888 -25.40 -27.20 12.69
N VAL A 889 -26.05 -26.18 12.13
CA VAL A 889 -25.84 -25.80 10.72
C VAL A 889 -24.41 -25.30 10.46
N ALA A 890 -23.84 -24.49 11.38
CA ALA A 890 -22.45 -24.03 11.26
C ALA A 890 -21.43 -25.17 11.40
N ILE A 891 -21.71 -26.16 12.26
CA ILE A 891 -20.92 -27.39 12.36
C ILE A 891 -21.02 -28.16 11.04
N ALA A 892 -22.23 -28.39 10.50
CA ALA A 892 -22.42 -29.07 9.21
C ALA A 892 -21.65 -28.39 8.07
N ARG A 893 -21.66 -27.06 8.01
CA ARG A 893 -20.87 -26.26 7.05
C ARG A 893 -19.38 -26.59 7.11
N THR A 894 -18.84 -26.72 8.32
CA THR A 894 -17.41 -26.98 8.54
C THR A 894 -17.07 -28.45 8.33
N VAL A 895 -17.99 -29.37 8.66
CA VAL A 895 -17.86 -30.81 8.35
C VAL A 895 -17.80 -31.02 6.84
N LEU A 896 -18.63 -30.33 6.06
CA LEU A 896 -18.64 -30.44 4.60
C LEU A 896 -17.31 -30.04 3.97
N GLN A 897 -16.60 -29.06 4.55
CA GLN A 897 -15.25 -28.67 4.11
C GLN A 897 -14.21 -29.79 4.30
N ASN A 898 -14.49 -30.75 5.19
CA ASN A 898 -13.61 -31.89 5.53
C ASN A 898 -12.14 -31.50 5.81
N PRO A 899 -11.88 -30.48 6.67
CA PRO A 899 -10.52 -29.98 6.93
C PRO A 899 -9.61 -31.01 7.59
N GLN A 900 -8.29 -30.81 7.52
CA GLN A 900 -7.30 -31.65 8.24
C GLN A 900 -7.11 -31.20 9.69
N LEU A 901 -7.38 -29.92 9.95
CA LEU A 901 -7.35 -29.31 11.28
C LEU A 901 -8.70 -28.63 11.52
N LEU A 902 -9.43 -29.09 12.54
CA LEU A 902 -10.75 -28.59 12.90
C LEU A 902 -10.69 -27.84 14.24
N ILE A 903 -11.26 -26.64 14.30
CA ILE A 903 -11.33 -25.80 15.50
C ILE A 903 -12.80 -25.57 15.84
N LEU A 904 -13.18 -25.94 17.07
CA LEU A 904 -14.54 -25.80 17.60
C LEU A 904 -14.47 -24.96 18.88
N ASP A 905 -14.82 -23.68 18.78
CA ASP A 905 -14.78 -22.71 19.89
C ASP A 905 -16.17 -22.61 20.54
N GLU A 906 -16.43 -23.39 21.58
CA GLU A 906 -17.72 -23.43 22.30
C GLU A 906 -18.94 -23.67 21.39
N ALA A 907 -18.71 -24.36 20.27
CA ALA A 907 -19.70 -24.60 19.21
C ALA A 907 -20.90 -25.46 19.64
N THR A 908 -20.86 -26.05 20.83
CA THR A 908 -21.92 -26.89 21.42
C THR A 908 -22.62 -26.25 22.63
N SER A 909 -22.27 -25.01 22.96
CA SER A 909 -22.76 -24.32 24.16
C SER A 909 -24.28 -24.14 24.21
N ALA A 910 -24.94 -23.98 23.06
CA ALA A 910 -26.39 -23.83 22.96
C ALA A 910 -27.13 -25.15 22.69
N LEU A 911 -26.42 -26.29 22.69
CA LEU A 911 -26.99 -27.62 22.51
C LEU A 911 -27.39 -28.22 23.87
N ASP A 912 -28.47 -28.99 23.85
CA ASP A 912 -28.83 -29.88 24.94
C ASP A 912 -27.78 -30.99 25.10
N TYR A 913 -27.73 -31.58 26.30
CA TYR A 913 -26.71 -32.57 26.66
C TYR A 913 -26.65 -33.77 25.70
N ASN A 914 -27.81 -34.27 25.27
CA ASN A 914 -27.90 -35.43 24.38
C ASN A 914 -27.40 -35.10 22.98
N ALA A 915 -27.81 -33.96 22.41
CA ALA A 915 -27.35 -33.52 21.10
C ALA A 915 -25.84 -33.23 21.08
N GLU A 916 -25.30 -32.58 22.12
CA GLU A 916 -23.87 -32.34 22.23
C GLU A 916 -23.08 -33.65 22.29
N ALA A 917 -23.49 -34.60 23.14
CA ALA A 917 -22.83 -35.89 23.25
C ALA A 917 -22.88 -36.70 21.94
N GLN A 918 -23.96 -36.57 21.15
CA GLN A 918 -24.06 -37.19 19.84
C GLN A 918 -23.16 -36.50 18.81
N VAL A 919 -23.15 -35.17 18.76
CA VAL A 919 -22.28 -34.40 17.87
C VAL A 919 -20.81 -34.70 18.15
N CYS A 920 -20.39 -34.73 19.41
CA CYS A 920 -19.00 -35.06 19.78
C CYS A 920 -18.61 -36.47 19.32
N ARG A 921 -19.49 -37.46 19.52
CA ARG A 921 -19.26 -38.84 19.05
C ARG A 921 -19.15 -38.90 17.53
N ASN A 922 -20.09 -38.28 16.82
CA ASN A 922 -20.08 -38.24 15.36
C ASN A 922 -18.83 -37.53 14.81
N LEU A 923 -18.39 -36.43 15.45
CA LEU A 923 -17.18 -35.71 15.06
C LEU A 923 -15.92 -36.53 15.31
N ALA A 924 -15.81 -37.20 16.47
CA ALA A 924 -14.68 -38.08 16.76
C ALA A 924 -14.56 -39.24 15.77
N GLU A 925 -15.68 -39.77 15.28
CA GLU A 925 -15.71 -40.82 14.25
C GLU A 925 -15.40 -40.27 12.85
N ALA A 926 -16.05 -39.16 12.45
CA ALA A 926 -15.90 -38.58 11.12
C ALA A 926 -14.52 -37.92 10.89
N PHE A 927 -13.89 -37.43 11.95
CA PHE A 927 -12.56 -36.81 11.93
C PHE A 927 -11.50 -37.71 12.57
N LYS A 928 -11.71 -39.03 12.53
CA LYS A 928 -10.67 -39.98 12.93
C LYS A 928 -9.40 -39.76 12.09
N ASP A 929 -8.24 -39.79 12.74
CA ASP A 929 -6.92 -39.50 12.15
C ASP A 929 -6.70 -38.03 11.73
N LYS A 930 -7.61 -37.12 12.12
CA LYS A 930 -7.48 -35.66 11.90
C LYS A 930 -7.38 -34.92 13.21
N THR A 931 -6.75 -33.74 13.18
CA THR A 931 -6.49 -32.99 14.40
C THR A 931 -7.67 -32.09 14.73
N VAL A 932 -8.25 -32.27 15.92
CA VAL A 932 -9.46 -31.54 16.33
C VAL A 932 -9.20 -30.80 17.64
N PHE A 933 -9.35 -29.47 17.63
CA PHE A 933 -9.35 -28.65 18.83
C PHE A 933 -10.79 -28.36 19.26
N PHE A 934 -11.14 -28.80 20.46
CA PHE A 934 -12.50 -28.67 21.01
C PHE A 934 -12.48 -27.90 22.33
N ILE A 935 -13.01 -26.68 22.32
CA ILE A 935 -13.25 -25.89 23.54
C ILE A 935 -14.67 -26.19 24.03
N THR A 936 -14.78 -26.65 25.27
CA THR A 936 -16.07 -26.86 25.94
C THR A 936 -16.01 -26.42 27.39
N HIS A 937 -17.17 -26.04 27.92
CA HIS A 937 -17.38 -25.89 29.36
C HIS A 937 -17.86 -27.19 30.00
N ARG A 938 -18.24 -28.22 29.24
CA ARG A 938 -18.75 -29.49 29.79
C ARG A 938 -17.65 -30.55 29.80
N LEU A 939 -16.99 -30.71 30.95
CA LEU A 939 -15.82 -31.58 31.08
C LEU A 939 -16.09 -33.06 30.78
N THR A 940 -17.34 -33.51 30.89
CA THR A 940 -17.74 -34.88 30.55
C THR A 940 -17.61 -35.20 29.06
N THR A 941 -17.73 -34.19 28.19
CA THR A 941 -17.69 -34.37 26.72
C THR A 941 -16.28 -34.61 26.18
N ILE A 942 -15.26 -34.11 26.88
CA ILE A 942 -13.84 -34.27 26.53
C ILE A 942 -13.14 -35.37 27.33
N ARG A 943 -13.89 -36.18 28.08
CA ARG A 943 -13.31 -37.28 28.87
C ARG A 943 -12.52 -38.26 28.00
N ASN A 944 -12.96 -38.44 26.76
CA ASN A 944 -12.35 -39.34 25.78
C ASN A 944 -11.37 -38.63 24.85
N ALA A 945 -10.97 -37.39 25.15
CA ALA A 945 -9.97 -36.68 24.37
C ALA A 945 -8.58 -37.32 24.56
N ASP A 946 -7.80 -37.38 23.49
CA ASP A 946 -6.44 -37.92 23.53
C ASP A 946 -5.51 -37.02 24.35
N VAL A 947 -5.73 -35.70 24.26
CA VAL A 947 -4.99 -34.69 25.01
C VAL A 947 -5.97 -33.68 25.59
N ILE A 948 -5.87 -33.41 26.89
CA ILE A 948 -6.60 -32.34 27.56
C ILE A 948 -5.60 -31.25 27.96
N LEU A 949 -5.89 -30.02 27.56
CA LEU A 949 -5.11 -28.83 27.87
C LEU A 949 -5.88 -27.94 28.85
N MET A 950 -5.33 -27.74 30.04
CA MET A 950 -5.88 -26.86 31.06
C MET A 950 -5.17 -25.50 31.07
N MET A 951 -5.93 -24.44 30.77
CA MET A 951 -5.45 -23.05 30.73
C MET A 951 -5.99 -22.22 31.89
N ASP A 952 -5.12 -21.42 32.51
CA ASP A 952 -5.49 -20.39 33.49
C ASP A 952 -4.72 -19.09 33.22
N LYS A 953 -5.41 -17.95 33.30
CA LYS A 953 -4.83 -16.59 33.15
C LYS A 953 -3.85 -16.42 31.98
N GLY A 954 -4.13 -17.04 30.83
CA GLY A 954 -3.30 -16.92 29.64
C GLY A 954 -2.05 -17.80 29.63
N ALA A 955 -1.91 -18.74 30.56
CA ALA A 955 -0.85 -19.74 30.59
C ALA A 955 -1.43 -21.16 30.60
N ILE A 956 -0.61 -22.13 30.19
CA ILE A 956 -0.93 -23.56 30.31
C ILE A 956 -0.50 -24.02 31.71
N VAL A 957 -1.42 -24.63 32.44
CA VAL A 957 -1.18 -25.12 33.81
C VAL A 957 -0.95 -26.63 33.82
N GLU A 958 -1.77 -27.39 33.08
CA GLU A 958 -1.71 -28.85 33.04
C GLU A 958 -2.00 -29.36 31.63
N GLN A 959 -1.37 -30.49 31.28
CA GLN A 959 -1.56 -31.20 30.02
C GLN A 959 -1.46 -32.70 30.27
N GLY A 960 -2.36 -33.50 29.68
CA GLY A 960 -2.33 -34.95 29.78
C GLY A 960 -3.66 -35.57 29.39
N THR A 961 -3.80 -36.89 29.59
CA THR A 961 -5.09 -37.58 29.46
C THR A 961 -6.00 -37.29 30.65
N HIS A 962 -7.31 -37.59 30.53
CA HIS A 962 -8.24 -37.45 31.64
C HIS A 962 -7.77 -38.21 32.90
N GLU A 963 -7.29 -39.44 32.73
CA GLU A 963 -6.85 -40.29 33.85
C GLU A 963 -5.60 -39.71 34.54
N GLU A 964 -4.63 -39.25 33.75
CA GLU A 964 -3.42 -38.59 34.25
C GLU A 964 -3.76 -37.32 35.04
N LEU A 965 -4.57 -36.42 34.47
CA LEU A 965 -4.95 -35.16 35.10
C LEU A 965 -5.80 -35.37 36.37
N MET A 966 -6.66 -36.39 36.39
CA MET A 966 -7.41 -36.75 37.59
C MET A 966 -6.52 -37.32 38.69
N SER A 967 -5.46 -38.06 38.32
CA SER A 967 -4.48 -38.60 39.27
C SER A 967 -3.61 -37.52 39.92
N LEU A 968 -3.27 -36.47 39.16
CA LEU A 968 -2.49 -35.32 39.62
C LEU A 968 -3.21 -34.49 40.69
N LYS A 969 -4.55 -34.59 40.78
CA LYS A 969 -5.39 -33.83 41.72
C LYS A 969 -5.15 -32.32 41.71
N GLY A 970 -4.77 -31.79 40.55
CA GLY A 970 -4.51 -30.36 40.36
C GLY A 970 -5.76 -29.56 39.95
N TYR A 971 -5.55 -28.52 39.15
CA TYR A 971 -6.60 -27.59 38.69
C TYR A 971 -7.70 -28.29 37.90
N TYR A 972 -7.34 -29.23 37.00
CA TYR A 972 -8.33 -29.99 36.24
C TYR A 972 -9.26 -30.81 37.15
N TYR A 973 -8.69 -31.51 38.15
CA TYR A 973 -9.45 -32.29 39.13
C TYR A 973 -10.43 -31.42 39.93
N CYS A 974 -9.99 -30.24 40.38
CA CYS A 974 -10.85 -29.30 41.10
C CYS A 974 -12.03 -28.84 40.25
N LEU A 975 -11.80 -28.47 38.99
CA LEU A 975 -12.86 -28.07 38.05
C LEU A 975 -13.81 -29.23 37.75
N TYR A 976 -13.28 -30.43 37.54
CA TYR A 976 -14.07 -31.63 37.28
C TYR A 976 -14.99 -31.95 38.46
N LYS A 977 -14.47 -31.95 39.69
CA LYS A 977 -15.27 -32.21 40.90
C LYS A 977 -16.31 -31.13 41.19
N GLN A 978 -16.05 -29.88 40.80
CA GLN A 978 -17.04 -28.81 40.91
C GLN A 978 -18.21 -29.04 39.94
N GLN A 979 -17.94 -29.45 38.70
CA GLN A 979 -18.99 -29.75 37.73
C GLN A 979 -19.73 -31.06 38.00
N GLU A 980 -19.10 -32.05 38.64
CA GLU A 980 -19.76 -33.31 39.01
C GLU A 980 -20.74 -33.15 40.19
N LYS A 981 -20.56 -32.10 41.00
CA LYS A 981 -21.40 -31.82 42.19
C LYS A 981 -22.61 -30.90 41.91
N GLY A 982 -22.60 -30.19 40.79
CA GLY A 982 -23.69 -29.30 40.36
C GLY A 982 -24.52 -29.95 39.27
#